data_AF-A0A016V2Z9-F1
#
_entry.id   AF-A0A016V2Z9-F1
#
_cell.length_a   1.000
_cell.length_b   1.000
_cell.length_c   1.000
_cell.angle_alpha   90.00
_cell.angle_beta   90.00
_cell.angle_gamma   90.00
#
_symmetry.space_group_name_H-M   'P 1'
#
loop_
_entity.id
_entity.type
_entity.pdbx_description
1 polymer ?
#
loop_
_entity_poly.entity_id
_entity_poly.type
_entity_poly.pdbx_seq_one_letter_code
_entity_poly.pdbx_strand_id
1 'polypeptide(L)'
;MQNVILIALIVVGLVAPTTAKYPICDRGTVEITEINGTYELCFNEECREFIGNETVRTYELLPSPTHNETRVTVRYGAGDKPIEFTTICLNPDICIISSSIFSTSLLGNPHCWPVGAVITTAMILYLATTMMFLSLYLLITIIRIASKRPAQVVQNTCTITGQQVNVQLHSLRPTPLSGGMFITLCVAILVGNGTVAACQHGFTRHATNIVCNQDGNCSYEFSRKLLFNRIQTEHCVEIRHRNKTVGLLKMKLAPTNLVCSKVSKFFTKSTEIRVFSRVRCPQAGSCFDNVCDKIRPNETIPELTRGSKYPGYSGCQYTCGGLSCGCFLPAPSCTFHRVAHVPISDAVYEVVERSEWVPSIHVEVESTLYQETQKEDVLLQPYVTYRFHNFNITATSVQKPALSILNSRFALSENELLILAVPVECATRNETLENFRNCINKVVCDCNTGWTKHHCHCPYNSLRAVANDSLNHLPLVIPHLEIHTSNGGIIAFTEDVETVITVQSQLLVSSTELVYDEKCDIKLTNLSGCYDCLHGATMGATCTSVNSAKITILCDHNVFAVECGPTSPKTNVHLRFDSSVAQQKCYTVCGNEKWTLPLNGTLFNHPMKHNSVFKFNEDKYTGTSLLNLVSEIHMPDLNPLFKVVRLHWKAFTAAGIAALAAAGLTYLFDPVLLIGLCGCSSCASSSKSFRCTMSPPTFADLGKSAKDLFNKGYNHGFLKVDSTTKAGDSKEVEFKTSASHNLGSGKLGGNLDVKYKIPAYGLTLTEKWNTENQLGTIIEVNEQFGRGLKLTFDSLYAPHAGKRTGKLKADWSLQTARITAEVGLTSAPVINAAGVFSREGWLFGAAASFDTSTNKLASTSLAFGHQTSNYTLHSFVVNSTDFGASLFHKVAHNVEIGTILGWKVGGSGADFGLATKYSPTRDLVLRAKLNNSSQIAMAATHSLSPDLKMTLSTQFNLTSNDHHKFGMGLEYEPSQ
;
A
#
# COMPACT_ATOMS: atom_id res chain seq x y z
N MET A 1 -58.33 -12.35 59.92
CA MET A 1 -57.59 -13.26 59.01
C MET A 1 -56.10 -13.12 59.26
N GLN A 2 -55.54 -13.86 60.24
CA GLN A 2 -54.14 -13.65 60.66
C GLN A 2 -53.21 -14.83 60.31
N ASN A 3 -53.74 -16.05 60.23
CA ASN A 3 -52.96 -17.26 59.94
C ASN A 3 -52.71 -17.49 58.43
N VAL A 4 -53.31 -16.70 57.53
CA VAL A 4 -53.15 -16.84 56.07
C VAL A 4 -51.84 -16.20 55.58
N ILE A 5 -51.48 -15.04 56.13
CA ILE A 5 -50.27 -14.29 55.75
C ILE A 5 -48.99 -15.06 56.16
N LEU A 6 -49.02 -15.75 57.30
CA LEU A 6 -47.86 -16.51 57.79
C LEU A 6 -47.55 -17.73 56.90
N ILE A 7 -48.57 -18.40 56.35
CA ILE A 7 -48.39 -19.53 55.44
C ILE A 7 -47.88 -19.05 54.07
N ALA A 8 -48.38 -17.92 53.57
CA ALA A 8 -47.89 -17.33 52.31
C ALA A 8 -46.38 -17.03 52.35
N LEU A 9 -45.87 -16.49 53.47
CA LEU A 9 -44.45 -16.22 53.66
C LEU A 9 -43.58 -17.49 53.71
N ILE A 10 -44.10 -18.60 54.23
CA ILE A 10 -43.38 -19.90 54.26
C ILE A 10 -43.30 -20.53 52.86
N VAL A 11 -44.36 -20.42 52.05
CA VAL A 11 -44.37 -20.97 50.68
C VAL A 11 -43.45 -20.18 49.75
N VAL A 12 -43.39 -18.85 49.87
CA VAL A 12 -42.45 -18.01 49.10
C VAL A 12 -40.99 -18.29 49.49
N GLY A 13 -40.72 -18.67 50.75
CA GLY A 13 -39.39 -19.06 51.21
C GLY A 13 -38.83 -20.38 50.64
N LEU A 14 -39.65 -21.17 49.93
CA LEU A 14 -39.25 -22.49 49.39
C LEU A 14 -39.04 -22.52 47.87
N VAL A 15 -39.17 -21.39 47.17
CA VAL A 15 -38.82 -21.25 45.74
C VAL A 15 -37.90 -20.04 45.52
N ALA A 16 -36.88 -19.92 46.38
CA ALA A 16 -35.65 -19.24 45.97
C ALA A 16 -34.92 -20.15 44.96
N PRO A 17 -34.57 -19.68 43.75
CA PRO A 17 -33.66 -20.45 42.90
C PRO A 17 -32.33 -20.62 43.63
N THR A 18 -31.81 -21.83 43.68
CA THR A 18 -30.46 -22.07 44.21
C THR A 18 -29.46 -21.25 43.42
N THR A 19 -28.68 -20.40 44.10
CA THR A 19 -27.71 -19.51 43.47
C THR A 19 -26.59 -20.32 42.81
N ALA A 20 -26.78 -20.60 41.52
CA ALA A 20 -25.95 -21.54 40.79
C ALA A 20 -24.60 -20.90 40.44
N LYS A 21 -23.52 -21.56 40.88
CA LYS A 21 -22.15 -21.05 40.83
C LYS A 21 -21.44 -21.42 39.51
N TYR A 22 -22.10 -21.13 38.39
CA TYR A 22 -21.55 -21.33 37.04
C TYR A 22 -21.53 -20.02 36.25
N PRO A 23 -20.59 -19.82 35.31
CA PRO A 23 -20.57 -18.64 34.46
C PRO A 23 -21.76 -18.67 33.48
N ILE A 24 -22.51 -17.56 33.44
CA ILE A 24 -23.72 -17.41 32.62
C ILE A 24 -23.35 -16.62 31.35
N CYS A 25 -23.66 -17.14 30.17
CA CYS A 25 -23.53 -16.41 28.91
C CYS A 25 -24.87 -15.73 28.55
N ASP A 26 -24.90 -14.42 28.29
CA ASP A 26 -26.00 -13.77 27.55
C ASP A 26 -25.46 -12.87 26.44
N ARG A 27 -25.89 -13.07 25.19
CA ARG A 27 -25.61 -12.18 24.04
C ARG A 27 -24.14 -11.76 23.85
N GLY A 28 -23.19 -12.60 24.27
CA GLY A 28 -21.75 -12.31 24.18
C GLY A 28 -21.14 -11.61 25.40
N THR A 29 -21.91 -11.37 26.47
CA THR A 29 -21.36 -11.15 27.81
C THR A 29 -21.29 -12.45 28.60
N VAL A 30 -20.39 -12.48 29.57
CA VAL A 30 -20.22 -13.56 30.54
C VAL A 30 -20.36 -12.96 31.93
N GLU A 31 -21.41 -13.36 32.66
CA GLU A 31 -21.63 -12.98 34.05
C GLU A 31 -21.08 -14.04 34.99
N ILE A 32 -20.30 -13.60 35.97
CA ILE A 32 -19.77 -14.43 37.04
C ILE A 32 -20.50 -14.07 38.33
N THR A 33 -21.31 -15.01 38.80
CA THR A 33 -22.04 -14.93 40.07
C THR A 33 -21.08 -14.98 41.26
N GLU A 34 -21.56 -14.62 42.46
CA GLU A 34 -20.70 -14.37 43.61
C GLU A 34 -19.98 -15.63 44.12
N ILE A 35 -18.66 -15.66 43.95
CA ILE A 35 -17.75 -16.70 44.46
C ILE A 35 -16.92 -16.09 45.59
N ASN A 36 -17.15 -16.56 46.82
CA ASN A 36 -16.35 -16.17 47.98
C ASN A 36 -15.02 -16.92 48.00
N GLY A 37 -13.90 -16.20 48.12
CA GLY A 37 -12.55 -16.75 48.16
C GLY A 37 -11.75 -16.52 46.87
N THR A 38 -10.61 -17.21 46.73
CA THR A 38 -9.79 -17.16 45.52
C THR A 38 -10.31 -18.12 44.46
N TYR A 39 -10.45 -17.65 43.22
CA TYR A 39 -10.84 -18.46 42.07
C TYR A 39 -9.98 -18.13 40.84
N GLU A 40 -9.72 -19.14 40.02
CA GLU A 40 -9.13 -18.97 38.69
C GLU A 40 -10.26 -18.90 37.66
N LEU A 41 -10.17 -17.94 36.74
CA LEU A 41 -11.07 -17.76 35.60
C LEU A 41 -10.24 -17.82 34.32
N CYS A 42 -10.67 -18.66 33.38
CA CYS A 42 -10.04 -18.84 32.08
C CYS A 42 -11.00 -18.52 30.93
N PHE A 43 -10.49 -17.82 29.91
CA PHE A 43 -11.13 -17.70 28.60
C PHE A 43 -10.25 -18.42 27.57
N ASN A 44 -10.77 -19.50 27.00
CA ASN A 44 -10.01 -20.53 26.29
C ASN A 44 -8.83 -21.04 27.14
N GLU A 45 -7.59 -20.70 26.80
CA GLU A 45 -6.39 -21.10 27.55
C GLU A 45 -5.78 -19.96 28.39
N GLU A 46 -6.29 -18.73 28.29
CA GLU A 46 -5.81 -17.60 29.10
C GLU A 46 -6.53 -17.57 30.46
N CYS A 47 -5.82 -17.98 31.52
CA CYS A 47 -6.30 -17.96 32.90
C CYS A 47 -5.76 -16.76 33.71
N ARG A 48 -6.58 -16.24 34.65
CA ARG A 48 -6.18 -15.28 35.69
C ARG A 48 -6.84 -15.61 37.03
N GLU A 49 -6.10 -15.43 38.13
CA GLU A 49 -6.63 -15.53 39.49
C GLU A 49 -7.34 -14.25 39.95
N PHE A 50 -8.41 -14.40 40.71
CA PHE A 50 -9.18 -13.30 41.31
C PHE A 50 -9.49 -13.57 42.78
N ILE A 51 -9.53 -12.50 43.59
CA ILE A 51 -9.94 -12.52 45.00
C ILE A 51 -11.39 -12.04 45.08
N GLY A 52 -12.30 -12.94 45.44
CA GLY A 52 -13.73 -12.68 45.53
C GLY A 52 -14.14 -11.94 46.80
N ASN A 53 -14.09 -10.59 46.74
CA ASN A 53 -14.78 -9.68 47.65
C ASN A 53 -15.74 -8.78 46.84
N GLU A 54 -17.03 -9.09 46.89
CA GLU A 54 -18.20 -8.33 46.39
C GLU A 54 -18.06 -7.57 45.05
N THR A 55 -18.46 -8.23 43.95
CA THR A 55 -19.37 -7.69 42.91
C THR A 55 -19.54 -8.74 41.80
N VAL A 56 -20.73 -8.81 41.19
CA VAL A 56 -20.94 -9.56 39.93
C VAL A 56 -20.00 -8.97 38.87
N ARG A 57 -19.17 -9.81 38.24
CA ARG A 57 -18.25 -9.38 37.17
C ARG A 57 -18.80 -9.81 35.82
N THR A 58 -19.07 -8.81 34.99
CA THR A 58 -19.37 -8.94 33.56
C THR A 58 -18.08 -8.83 32.75
N TYR A 59 -17.90 -9.75 31.79
CA TYR A 59 -16.88 -9.66 30.75
C TYR A 59 -17.54 -9.75 29.38
N GLU A 60 -17.29 -8.78 28.50
CA GLU A 60 -17.67 -8.86 27.08
C GLU A 60 -16.67 -9.73 26.30
N LEU A 61 -17.17 -10.69 25.51
CA LEU A 61 -16.37 -11.53 24.62
C LEU A 61 -15.97 -10.78 23.34
N LEU A 62 -14.85 -11.17 22.74
CA LEU A 62 -14.38 -10.65 21.45
C LEU A 62 -15.38 -11.01 20.34
N PRO A 63 -15.84 -10.09 19.49
CA PRO A 63 -16.69 -10.45 18.36
C PRO A 63 -15.98 -11.28 17.30
N SER A 64 -16.75 -12.10 16.56
CA SER A 64 -16.23 -12.98 15.51
C SER A 64 -16.96 -12.77 14.17
N PRO A 65 -16.27 -12.72 13.02
CA PRO A 65 -16.91 -12.69 11.70
C PRO A 65 -17.53 -14.04 11.30
N THR A 66 -17.20 -15.12 12.03
CA THR A 66 -17.51 -16.52 11.70
C THR A 66 -18.33 -17.23 12.78
N HIS A 67 -18.84 -16.50 13.78
CA HIS A 67 -19.62 -17.04 14.91
C HIS A 67 -18.83 -18.10 15.70
N ASN A 68 -17.55 -17.83 15.98
CA ASN A 68 -16.73 -18.72 16.81
C ASN A 68 -17.30 -18.87 18.23
N GLU A 69 -16.87 -19.93 18.92
CA GLU A 69 -17.22 -20.22 20.32
C GLU A 69 -16.02 -19.96 21.24
N THR A 70 -16.28 -19.47 22.45
CA THR A 70 -15.27 -19.29 23.51
C THR A 70 -15.60 -20.22 24.68
N ARG A 71 -14.61 -21.01 25.10
CA ARG A 71 -14.68 -21.81 26.32
C ARG A 71 -14.43 -20.91 27.52
N VAL A 72 -15.35 -20.90 28.48
CA VAL A 72 -15.20 -20.20 29.76
C VAL A 72 -15.07 -21.25 30.85
N THR A 73 -13.98 -21.21 31.60
CA THR A 73 -13.71 -22.15 32.69
C THR A 73 -13.47 -21.40 34.01
N VAL A 74 -14.10 -21.86 35.08
CA VAL A 74 -13.95 -21.31 36.44
C VAL A 74 -13.55 -22.42 37.40
N ARG A 75 -12.49 -22.21 38.18
CA ARG A 75 -11.97 -23.16 39.16
C ARG A 75 -11.88 -22.54 40.54
N TYR A 76 -12.30 -23.26 41.58
CA TYR A 76 -12.14 -22.81 42.96
C TYR A 76 -11.91 -23.98 43.95
N GLY A 77 -11.30 -23.63 45.09
CA GLY A 77 -11.04 -24.54 46.21
C GLY A 77 -9.57 -24.94 46.37
N ALA A 78 -9.12 -25.08 47.62
CA ALA A 78 -7.77 -25.52 47.97
C ALA A 78 -7.81 -26.97 48.49
N GLY A 79 -7.36 -27.91 47.67
CA GLY A 79 -7.31 -29.34 47.97
C GLY A 79 -7.02 -30.18 46.72
N ASP A 80 -6.74 -31.48 46.88
CA ASP A 80 -6.22 -32.38 45.81
C ASP A 80 -7.10 -32.54 44.55
N LYS A 81 -8.33 -32.02 44.56
CA LYS A 81 -9.18 -31.88 43.37
C LYS A 81 -9.93 -30.54 43.41
N PRO A 82 -9.52 -29.52 42.64
CA PRO A 82 -10.28 -28.28 42.51
C PRO A 82 -11.62 -28.55 41.81
N ILE A 83 -12.64 -27.76 42.11
CA ILE A 83 -13.94 -27.86 41.45
C ILE A 83 -13.89 -26.97 40.20
N GLU A 84 -14.10 -27.58 39.03
CA GLU A 84 -14.04 -26.92 37.73
C GLU A 84 -15.42 -26.88 37.06
N PHE A 85 -15.87 -25.69 36.66
CA PHE A 85 -17.05 -25.47 35.85
C PHE A 85 -16.61 -24.94 34.49
N THR A 86 -17.06 -25.58 33.39
CA THR A 86 -16.78 -25.13 32.02
C THR A 86 -18.09 -24.94 31.25
N THR A 87 -18.27 -23.75 30.69
CA THR A 87 -19.39 -23.38 29.80
C THR A 87 -18.82 -22.97 28.44
N ILE A 88 -19.55 -23.23 27.36
CA ILE A 88 -19.21 -22.72 26.02
C ILE A 88 -20.16 -21.55 25.72
N CYS A 89 -19.60 -20.38 25.45
CA CYS A 89 -20.36 -19.18 25.07
C CYS A 89 -20.10 -18.85 23.59
N LEU A 90 -21.14 -18.52 22.82
CA LEU A 90 -20.94 -17.95 21.48
C LEU A 90 -20.37 -16.53 21.56
N ASN A 91 -19.45 -16.22 20.66
CA ASN A 91 -18.91 -14.88 20.50
C ASN A 91 -19.93 -13.93 19.84
N PRO A 92 -19.98 -12.64 20.22
CA PRO A 92 -20.94 -11.67 19.66
C PRO A 92 -20.67 -11.31 18.19
N ASP A 93 -21.68 -10.76 17.52
CA ASP A 93 -21.54 -10.16 16.19
C ASP A 93 -20.67 -8.90 16.19
N ILE A 94 -19.87 -8.71 15.14
CA ILE A 94 -19.01 -7.53 14.91
C ILE A 94 -19.80 -6.20 14.98
N CYS A 95 -21.10 -6.23 14.66
CA CYS A 95 -21.94 -5.04 14.73
C CYS A 95 -22.12 -4.45 16.14
N ILE A 96 -21.94 -5.22 17.21
CA ILE A 96 -22.12 -4.74 18.59
C ILE A 96 -21.04 -3.71 18.98
N ILE A 97 -19.78 -3.92 18.56
CA ILE A 97 -18.66 -2.96 18.78
C ILE A 97 -18.79 -1.70 17.90
N SER A 98 -19.54 -1.76 16.80
CA SER A 98 -19.66 -0.66 15.83
C SER A 98 -20.57 0.50 16.31
N SER A 99 -20.83 0.58 17.61
CA SER A 99 -21.72 1.53 18.30
C SER A 99 -21.02 2.81 18.81
N SER A 100 -19.72 2.99 18.54
CA SER A 100 -18.93 4.13 19.02
C SER A 100 -18.63 5.17 17.92
N ILE A 101 -18.97 6.44 18.20
CA ILE A 101 -18.75 7.59 17.32
C ILE A 101 -17.23 7.87 17.21
N PHE A 102 -16.75 8.10 15.99
CA PHE A 102 -15.34 8.22 15.59
C PHE A 102 -14.48 6.95 15.72
N SER A 103 -15.10 5.76 15.85
CA SER A 103 -14.35 4.49 15.73
C SER A 103 -14.08 4.10 14.26
N THR A 104 -12.91 3.50 14.02
CA THR A 104 -12.56 2.86 12.74
C THR A 104 -13.47 1.66 12.43
N SER A 105 -13.95 0.96 13.47
CA SER A 105 -14.99 -0.08 13.35
C SER A 105 -16.29 0.44 12.73
N LEU A 106 -16.80 1.59 13.19
CA LEU A 106 -18.00 2.23 12.62
C LEU A 106 -17.78 2.74 11.18
N LEU A 107 -16.58 3.26 10.88
CA LEU A 107 -16.25 3.73 9.53
C LEU A 107 -16.15 2.59 8.51
N GLY A 108 -15.61 1.43 8.91
CA GLY A 108 -15.52 0.23 8.06
C GLY A 108 -16.79 -0.65 8.03
N ASN A 109 -17.59 -0.63 9.10
CA ASN A 109 -18.86 -1.37 9.19
C ASN A 109 -20.10 -0.43 9.35
N PRO A 110 -20.30 0.59 8.50
CA PRO A 110 -21.35 1.60 8.67
C PRO A 110 -22.78 1.06 8.47
N HIS A 111 -22.92 -0.19 8.00
CA HIS A 111 -24.19 -0.90 7.93
C HIS A 111 -24.70 -1.33 9.32
N CYS A 112 -23.81 -1.51 10.30
CA CYS A 112 -24.16 -1.90 11.66
C CYS A 112 -24.84 -0.77 12.44
N TRP A 113 -24.42 0.48 12.26
CA TRP A 113 -25.03 1.64 12.92
C TRP A 113 -25.07 2.89 12.01
N PRO A 114 -26.02 2.94 11.05
CA PRO A 114 -26.09 4.03 10.06
C PRO A 114 -26.25 5.44 10.67
N VAL A 115 -26.89 5.56 11.84
CA VAL A 115 -27.09 6.85 12.53
C VAL A 115 -25.77 7.41 13.05
N GLY A 116 -24.91 6.58 13.64
CA GLY A 116 -23.56 6.99 14.06
C GLY A 116 -22.71 7.46 12.89
N ALA A 117 -22.81 6.78 11.74
CA ALA A 117 -22.10 7.16 10.51
C ALA A 117 -22.55 8.52 9.93
N VAL A 118 -23.80 8.93 10.12
CA VAL A 118 -24.27 10.30 9.81
C VAL A 118 -23.63 11.33 10.76
N ILE A 119 -23.53 11.02 12.05
CA ILE A 119 -23.00 11.95 13.06
C ILE A 119 -21.49 12.17 12.90
N THR A 120 -20.71 11.09 12.70
CA THR A 120 -19.24 11.20 12.50
C THR A 120 -18.91 12.05 11.28
N THR A 121 -19.54 11.76 10.14
CA THR A 121 -19.29 12.48 8.88
C THR A 121 -19.72 13.94 8.96
N ALA A 122 -20.84 14.27 9.61
CA ALA A 122 -21.26 15.65 9.83
C ALA A 122 -20.26 16.44 10.69
N MET A 123 -19.71 15.82 11.75
CA MET A 123 -18.68 16.45 12.60
C MET A 123 -17.34 16.63 11.86
N ILE A 124 -16.92 15.68 11.03
CA ILE A 124 -15.72 15.81 10.18
C ILE A 124 -15.90 16.96 9.18
N LEU A 125 -17.08 17.10 8.57
CA LEU A 125 -17.40 18.20 7.67
C LEU A 125 -17.41 19.56 8.40
N TYR A 126 -17.91 19.62 9.64
CA TYR A 126 -17.84 20.82 10.48
C TYR A 126 -16.39 21.23 10.79
N LEU A 127 -15.52 20.29 11.15
CA LEU A 127 -14.11 20.57 11.42
C LEU A 127 -13.34 21.00 10.15
N ALA A 128 -13.60 20.34 9.02
CA ALA A 128 -12.98 20.72 7.74
C ALA A 128 -13.42 22.12 7.26
N THR A 129 -14.72 22.46 7.40
CA THR A 129 -15.24 23.77 6.98
C THR A 129 -14.78 24.90 7.89
N THR A 130 -14.76 24.71 9.20
CA THR A 130 -14.23 25.73 10.15
C THR A 130 -12.75 26.04 9.91
N MET A 131 -11.91 25.03 9.65
CA MET A 131 -10.50 25.24 9.26
C MET A 131 -10.34 25.97 7.92
N MET A 132 -11.23 25.72 6.95
CA MET A 132 -11.29 26.45 5.68
C MET A 132 -11.69 27.93 5.88
N PHE A 133 -12.65 28.22 6.77
CA PHE A 133 -12.99 29.61 7.11
C PHE A 133 -11.88 30.33 7.87
N LEU A 134 -11.16 29.66 8.79
CA LEU A 134 -10.05 30.24 9.54
C LEU A 134 -8.90 30.68 8.61
N SER A 135 -8.53 29.83 7.66
CA SER A 135 -7.49 30.10 6.66
C SER A 135 -7.93 31.19 5.66
N LEU A 136 -9.20 31.23 5.26
CA LEU A 136 -9.75 32.30 4.44
C LEU A 136 -9.77 33.66 5.17
N TYR A 137 -10.08 33.67 6.47
CA TYR A 137 -10.06 34.88 7.31
C TYR A 137 -8.64 35.48 7.42
N LEU A 138 -7.63 34.64 7.64
CA LEU A 138 -6.22 35.04 7.60
C LEU A 138 -5.85 35.66 6.24
N LEU A 139 -6.23 35.02 5.13
CA LEU A 139 -5.98 35.51 3.78
C LEU A 139 -6.63 36.89 3.52
N ILE A 140 -7.90 37.05 3.89
CA ILE A 140 -8.65 38.30 3.73
C ILE A 140 -8.06 39.43 4.59
N THR A 141 -7.58 39.11 5.80
CA THR A 141 -6.96 40.08 6.70
C THR A 141 -5.66 40.64 6.11
N ILE A 142 -4.82 39.78 5.51
CA ILE A 142 -3.61 40.20 4.77
C ILE A 142 -3.98 41.09 3.57
N ILE A 143 -4.99 40.70 2.78
CA ILE A 143 -5.44 41.46 1.60
C ILE A 143 -5.97 42.86 1.99
N ARG A 144 -6.69 42.99 3.12
CA ARG A 144 -7.23 44.28 3.60
C ARG A 144 -6.16 45.29 4.01
N ILE A 145 -4.96 44.85 4.38
CA ILE A 145 -3.84 45.74 4.73
C ILE A 145 -3.21 46.35 3.46
N ALA A 146 -3.22 45.61 2.34
CA ALA A 146 -2.52 45.99 1.11
C ALA A 146 -3.27 46.97 0.19
N SER A 147 -4.56 47.24 0.42
CA SER A 147 -5.40 47.99 -0.53
C SER A 147 -6.18 49.15 0.10
N LYS A 148 -5.77 50.39 -0.21
CA LYS A 148 -6.54 51.62 0.03
C LYS A 148 -6.41 52.55 -1.18
N ARG A 149 -7.56 53.15 -1.56
CA ARG A 149 -7.72 54.32 -2.46
C ARG A 149 -7.61 54.03 -3.99
N PRO A 150 -8.28 54.83 -4.87
CA PRO A 150 -9.48 54.27 -5.52
C PRO A 150 -9.71 54.67 -7.01
N ALA A 151 -10.88 54.26 -7.55
CA ALA A 151 -11.51 54.76 -8.79
C ALA A 151 -10.80 54.32 -10.12
N GLN A 152 -11.38 54.46 -11.32
CA GLN A 152 -12.66 55.09 -11.70
C GLN A 152 -13.32 54.42 -12.93
N VAL A 153 -14.66 54.48 -12.97
CA VAL A 153 -15.63 54.42 -14.08
C VAL A 153 -15.11 54.31 -15.54
N VAL A 154 -15.74 53.42 -16.34
CA VAL A 154 -16.43 53.73 -17.62
C VAL A 154 -17.28 52.54 -18.09
N GLN A 155 -18.52 52.79 -18.49
CA GLN A 155 -19.38 51.83 -19.21
C GLN A 155 -19.18 52.02 -20.72
N ASN A 156 -19.45 51.01 -21.54
CA ASN A 156 -20.36 51.22 -22.68
C ASN A 156 -20.95 49.92 -23.24
N THR A 157 -22.20 50.04 -23.68
CA THR A 157 -23.01 49.00 -24.31
C THR A 157 -22.93 49.13 -25.83
N CYS A 158 -22.99 48.02 -26.57
CA CYS A 158 -23.84 47.96 -27.77
C CYS A 158 -24.12 46.52 -28.21
N THR A 159 -25.25 46.34 -28.89
CA THR A 159 -25.76 45.09 -29.47
C THR A 159 -25.43 45.01 -30.97
N ILE A 160 -25.63 43.83 -31.59
CA ILE A 160 -26.52 43.64 -32.76
C ILE A 160 -26.58 42.15 -33.20
N THR A 161 -27.70 41.78 -33.83
CA THR A 161 -28.15 40.49 -34.42
C THR A 161 -27.04 39.58 -34.99
N GLY A 162 -27.05 38.24 -34.87
CA GLY A 162 -28.17 37.29 -34.82
C GLY A 162 -28.44 36.62 -36.19
N GLN A 163 -28.27 35.29 -36.29
CA GLN A 163 -28.99 34.44 -37.27
C GLN A 163 -28.98 32.96 -36.84
N GLN A 164 -29.97 32.18 -37.28
CA GLN A 164 -30.14 30.73 -37.00
C GLN A 164 -30.22 29.93 -38.30
N VAL A 165 -29.82 28.66 -38.26
CA VAL A 165 -30.21 27.64 -39.26
C VAL A 165 -30.53 26.33 -38.51
N ASN A 166 -31.63 25.67 -38.89
CA ASN A 166 -32.08 24.38 -38.35
C ASN A 166 -31.74 23.22 -39.29
N VAL A 167 -31.43 22.04 -38.74
CA VAL A 167 -31.75 20.73 -39.34
C VAL A 167 -32.10 19.72 -38.23
N GLN A 168 -33.10 18.87 -38.45
CA GLN A 168 -33.40 17.66 -37.67
C GLN A 168 -33.38 16.43 -38.59
N LEU A 169 -33.20 15.22 -38.02
CA LEU A 169 -33.91 13.95 -38.31
C LEU A 169 -33.26 12.88 -37.38
N HIS A 170 -33.96 12.30 -36.39
CA HIS A 170 -34.89 11.15 -36.43
C HIS A 170 -34.24 9.77 -36.22
N SER A 171 -35.06 8.81 -35.80
CA SER A 171 -34.67 7.53 -35.19
C SER A 171 -35.11 6.30 -36.01
N LEU A 172 -34.62 5.11 -35.67
CA LEU A 172 -35.23 3.83 -36.05
C LEU A 172 -34.78 2.66 -35.16
N ARG A 173 -35.62 1.62 -35.06
CA ARG A 173 -35.41 0.37 -34.30
C ARG A 173 -36.38 -0.71 -34.84
N PRO A 174 -35.93 -1.95 -35.11
CA PRO A 174 -36.84 -3.09 -35.26
C PRO A 174 -36.46 -4.31 -34.39
N THR A 175 -37.36 -5.29 -34.31
CA THR A 175 -37.22 -6.58 -33.57
C THR A 175 -37.75 -7.78 -34.43
N PRO A 176 -38.21 -8.96 -33.96
CA PRO A 176 -37.78 -10.26 -34.54
C PRO A 176 -38.92 -11.13 -35.17
N LEU A 177 -38.62 -12.37 -35.59
CA LEU A 177 -39.59 -13.38 -36.06
C LEU A 177 -39.09 -14.85 -35.90
N SER A 178 -39.93 -15.86 -36.18
CA SER A 178 -39.85 -17.22 -35.56
C SER A 178 -40.47 -18.40 -36.35
N GLY A 179 -40.07 -19.65 -36.02
CA GLY A 179 -40.78 -20.92 -36.34
C GLY A 179 -40.01 -21.89 -37.28
N GLY A 180 -40.12 -23.23 -37.20
CA GLY A 180 -40.89 -24.12 -36.30
C GLY A 180 -40.52 -25.63 -36.42
N MET A 181 -41.07 -26.47 -35.53
CA MET A 181 -40.77 -27.91 -35.22
C MET A 181 -40.81 -28.97 -36.35
N PHE A 182 -40.10 -30.10 -36.15
CA PHE A 182 -40.63 -31.49 -36.23
C PHE A 182 -39.76 -32.52 -35.45
N ILE A 183 -40.19 -33.79 -35.31
CA ILE A 183 -39.72 -34.87 -34.40
C ILE A 183 -39.93 -36.27 -35.09
N THR A 184 -39.50 -37.51 -34.72
CA THR A 184 -39.34 -38.25 -33.42
C THR A 184 -38.57 -39.61 -33.56
N LEU A 185 -37.65 -39.96 -32.62
CA LEU A 185 -37.12 -41.33 -32.28
C LEU A 185 -36.44 -42.21 -33.38
N CYS A 186 -35.71 -43.32 -33.14
CA CYS A 186 -35.43 -44.16 -31.95
C CYS A 186 -34.08 -44.94 -32.01
N VAL A 187 -33.40 -45.16 -30.86
CA VAL A 187 -32.94 -46.44 -30.23
C VAL A 187 -32.61 -47.67 -31.15
N ALA A 188 -31.54 -48.47 -31.00
CA ALA A 188 -30.35 -48.48 -30.12
C ALA A 188 -29.27 -49.52 -30.56
N ILE A 189 -28.06 -49.45 -29.96
CA ILE A 189 -27.17 -50.55 -29.45
C ILE A 189 -26.03 -49.81 -28.70
N LEU A 190 -25.82 -49.84 -27.39
CA LEU A 190 -25.64 -50.86 -26.32
C LEU A 190 -24.22 -51.45 -26.15
N VAL A 191 -23.80 -51.47 -24.87
CA VAL A 191 -22.63 -52.10 -24.24
C VAL A 191 -21.25 -51.51 -24.56
N GLY A 192 -20.62 -50.97 -23.51
CA GLY A 192 -19.24 -50.49 -23.50
C GLY A 192 -18.79 -50.07 -22.10
N ASN A 193 -19.02 -50.92 -21.08
CA ASN A 193 -18.69 -50.61 -19.68
C ASN A 193 -17.17 -50.61 -19.44
N GLY A 194 -16.50 -49.51 -19.79
CA GLY A 194 -15.32 -49.06 -19.06
C GLY A 194 -15.75 -48.09 -17.97
N THR A 195 -15.32 -48.31 -16.73
CA THR A 195 -15.32 -47.26 -15.70
C THR A 195 -14.23 -46.25 -16.06
N VAL A 196 -14.55 -45.33 -16.97
CA VAL A 196 -13.64 -44.28 -17.41
C VAL A 196 -13.39 -43.35 -16.22
N ALA A 197 -12.16 -43.39 -15.70
CA ALA A 197 -11.69 -42.36 -14.79
C ALA A 197 -11.62 -41.04 -15.57
N ALA A 198 -12.56 -40.13 -15.34
CA ALA A 198 -12.45 -38.76 -15.79
C ALA A 198 -11.21 -38.14 -15.14
N CYS A 199 -10.38 -37.46 -15.93
CA CYS A 199 -9.18 -36.79 -15.46
C CYS A 199 -9.31 -35.28 -15.65
N GLN A 200 -8.66 -34.53 -14.77
CA GLN A 200 -8.61 -33.07 -14.88
C GLN A 200 -7.83 -32.61 -16.13
N HIS A 201 -8.33 -31.59 -16.84
CA HIS A 201 -7.61 -30.99 -17.96
C HIS A 201 -6.39 -30.19 -17.47
N GLY A 202 -5.22 -30.56 -17.97
CA GLY A 202 -3.92 -30.01 -17.57
C GLY A 202 -3.31 -29.09 -18.61
N PHE A 203 -2.33 -28.26 -18.21
CA PHE A 203 -1.39 -27.69 -19.18
C PHE A 203 -0.21 -28.65 -19.37
N THR A 204 -0.19 -29.36 -20.51
CA THR A 204 0.90 -30.28 -20.87
C THR A 204 1.72 -29.80 -22.08
N ARG A 205 3.03 -30.04 -22.05
CA ARG A 205 3.95 -29.71 -23.16
C ARG A 205 4.80 -30.91 -23.54
N HIS A 206 4.67 -31.39 -24.77
CA HIS A 206 5.56 -32.40 -25.34
C HIS A 206 6.87 -31.75 -25.82
N ALA A 207 8.00 -32.45 -25.67
CA ALA A 207 9.30 -32.05 -26.20
C ALA A 207 10.16 -33.27 -26.52
N THR A 208 10.77 -33.27 -27.71
CA THR A 208 11.67 -34.32 -28.17
C THR A 208 13.10 -33.76 -28.23
N ASN A 209 14.01 -34.36 -27.47
CA ASN A 209 15.41 -34.00 -27.44
C ASN A 209 16.23 -35.01 -28.23
N ILE A 210 17.37 -34.58 -28.78
CA ILE A 210 18.41 -35.49 -29.29
C ILE A 210 19.54 -35.50 -28.26
N VAL A 211 19.79 -36.66 -27.67
CA VAL A 211 20.85 -36.85 -26.67
C VAL A 211 21.95 -37.70 -27.30
N CYS A 212 23.14 -37.13 -27.44
CA CYS A 212 24.31 -37.78 -28.02
C CYS A 212 25.33 -38.12 -26.93
N ASN A 213 25.82 -39.37 -26.95
CA ASN A 213 26.95 -39.79 -26.12
C ASN A 213 28.26 -39.19 -26.65
N GLN A 214 29.33 -39.26 -25.83
CA GLN A 214 30.67 -38.79 -26.22
C GLN A 214 31.23 -39.54 -27.45
N ASP A 215 30.78 -40.77 -27.69
CA ASP A 215 31.10 -41.60 -28.86
C ASP A 215 30.37 -41.17 -30.15
N GLY A 216 29.60 -40.07 -30.12
CA GLY A 216 28.84 -39.56 -31.26
C GLY A 216 27.52 -40.29 -31.56
N ASN A 217 27.18 -41.34 -30.80
CA ASN A 217 25.91 -42.04 -30.95
C ASN A 217 24.75 -41.19 -30.38
N CYS A 218 23.82 -40.76 -31.24
CA CYS A 218 22.70 -39.88 -30.92
C CYS A 218 21.38 -40.64 -30.86
N SER A 219 20.62 -40.44 -29.79
CA SER A 219 19.31 -41.06 -29.55
C SER A 219 18.22 -40.00 -29.32
N TYR A 220 16.99 -40.33 -29.69
CA TYR A 220 15.83 -39.46 -29.42
C TYR A 220 15.25 -39.75 -28.04
N GLU A 221 15.20 -38.74 -27.18
CA GLU A 221 14.52 -38.79 -25.89
C GLU A 221 13.20 -38.02 -25.96
N PHE A 222 12.10 -38.70 -25.62
CA PHE A 222 10.76 -38.13 -25.63
C PHE A 222 10.35 -37.75 -24.21
N SER A 223 9.92 -36.50 -24.05
CA SER A 223 9.55 -35.94 -22.76
C SER A 223 8.19 -35.25 -22.80
N ARG A 224 7.46 -35.30 -21.68
CA ARG A 224 6.25 -34.51 -21.42
C ARG A 224 6.45 -33.72 -20.13
N LYS A 225 6.16 -32.42 -20.17
CA LYS A 225 6.11 -31.55 -19.00
C LYS A 225 4.66 -31.36 -18.59
N LEU A 226 4.36 -31.57 -17.31
CA LEU A 226 3.05 -31.50 -16.69
C LEU A 226 3.08 -30.38 -15.64
N LEU A 227 2.24 -29.35 -15.79
CA LEU A 227 2.11 -28.27 -14.81
C LEU A 227 1.09 -28.62 -13.74
N PHE A 228 1.53 -28.82 -12.51
CA PHE A 228 0.66 -28.97 -11.35
C PHE A 228 0.62 -27.68 -10.52
N ASN A 229 -0.56 -27.33 -10.01
CA ASN A 229 -0.76 -26.28 -9.01
C ASN A 229 -2.09 -26.50 -8.25
N ARG A 230 -2.44 -25.58 -7.34
CA ARG A 230 -3.74 -25.53 -6.60
C ARG A 230 -4.96 -25.88 -7.46
N ILE A 231 -4.97 -25.44 -8.72
CA ILE A 231 -6.06 -25.72 -9.66
C ILE A 231 -5.86 -27.12 -10.24
N GLN A 232 -4.75 -27.34 -10.97
CA GLN A 232 -4.45 -28.58 -11.70
C GLN A 232 -3.69 -29.55 -10.79
N THR A 233 -4.43 -30.37 -10.04
CA THR A 233 -3.86 -31.35 -9.09
C THR A 233 -3.63 -32.74 -9.69
N GLU A 234 -4.16 -33.02 -10.88
CA GLU A 234 -4.13 -34.34 -11.53
C GLU A 234 -3.86 -34.20 -13.03
N HIS A 235 -3.08 -35.13 -13.60
CA HIS A 235 -2.78 -35.22 -15.03
C HIS A 235 -2.86 -36.67 -15.53
N CYS A 236 -3.37 -36.85 -16.75
CA CYS A 236 -3.51 -38.16 -17.40
C CYS A 236 -2.93 -38.15 -18.82
N VAL A 237 -1.89 -38.95 -19.04
CA VAL A 237 -1.18 -39.09 -20.32
C VAL A 237 -1.51 -40.45 -20.93
N GLU A 238 -2.29 -40.44 -22.01
CA GLU A 238 -2.55 -41.59 -22.85
C GLU A 238 -1.27 -41.96 -23.64
N ILE A 239 -0.90 -43.24 -23.63
CA ILE A 239 0.26 -43.78 -24.37
C ILE A 239 -0.26 -44.63 -25.53
N ARG A 240 0.21 -44.35 -26.74
CA ARG A 240 -0.30 -44.95 -27.98
C ARG A 240 0.83 -45.56 -28.81
N HIS A 241 0.49 -46.59 -29.57
CA HIS A 241 1.37 -47.22 -30.55
C HIS A 241 0.54 -47.63 -31.77
N ARG A 242 0.96 -47.19 -32.97
CA ARG A 242 0.24 -47.41 -34.24
C ARG A 242 -1.25 -47.01 -34.16
N ASN A 243 -1.50 -45.79 -33.68
CA ASN A 243 -2.81 -45.19 -33.38
C ASN A 243 -3.69 -45.90 -32.33
N LYS A 244 -3.33 -47.08 -31.82
CA LYS A 244 -4.04 -47.73 -30.70
C LYS A 244 -3.47 -47.30 -29.35
N THR A 245 -4.34 -47.13 -28.36
CA THR A 245 -3.98 -46.96 -26.95
C THR A 245 -3.32 -48.25 -26.44
N VAL A 246 -2.17 -48.12 -25.75
CA VAL A 246 -1.43 -49.23 -25.14
C VAL A 246 -1.15 -49.02 -23.64
N GLY A 247 -1.40 -47.81 -23.12
CA GLY A 247 -1.33 -47.52 -21.70
C GLY A 247 -1.85 -46.15 -21.33
N LEU A 248 -1.91 -45.88 -20.03
CA LEU A 248 -2.29 -44.61 -19.41
C LEU A 248 -1.38 -44.36 -18.21
N LEU A 249 -0.68 -43.23 -18.20
CA LEU A 249 0.07 -42.74 -17.06
C LEU A 249 -0.75 -41.64 -16.37
N LYS A 250 -1.20 -41.92 -15.15
CA LYS A 250 -1.92 -41.01 -14.27
C LYS A 250 -0.99 -40.53 -13.15
N MET A 251 -1.02 -39.23 -12.88
CA MET A 251 -0.18 -38.60 -11.85
C MET A 251 -0.99 -37.57 -11.08
N LYS A 252 -0.93 -37.60 -9.75
CA LYS A 252 -1.68 -36.72 -8.86
C LYS A 252 -0.76 -36.12 -7.79
N LEU A 253 -0.78 -34.80 -7.68
CA LEU A 253 -0.04 -34.05 -6.67
C LEU A 253 -0.79 -34.12 -5.33
N ALA A 254 -0.08 -34.49 -4.27
CA ALA A 254 -0.53 -34.39 -2.89
C ALA A 254 0.08 -33.14 -2.21
N PRO A 255 -0.40 -32.72 -1.02
CA PRO A 255 0.15 -31.56 -0.31
C PRO A 255 1.68 -31.63 -0.17
N THR A 256 2.35 -30.52 -0.44
CA THR A 256 3.81 -30.44 -0.51
C THR A 256 4.40 -30.00 0.83
N ASN A 257 5.46 -30.70 1.26
CA ASN A 257 6.11 -30.47 2.55
C ASN A 257 7.28 -29.50 2.38
N LEU A 258 7.17 -28.31 2.95
CA LEU A 258 8.25 -27.33 3.04
C LEU A 258 9.04 -27.53 4.34
N VAL A 259 10.28 -28.01 4.24
CA VAL A 259 11.16 -28.25 5.39
C VAL A 259 12.03 -27.01 5.67
N CYS A 260 12.16 -26.64 6.95
CA CYS A 260 13.04 -25.56 7.40
C CYS A 260 14.52 -25.89 7.24
N SER A 261 15.30 -25.02 6.60
CA SER A 261 16.73 -24.92 6.88
C SER A 261 16.94 -23.96 8.06
N LYS A 262 17.35 -24.50 9.21
CA LYS A 262 17.47 -23.74 10.47
C LYS A 262 18.75 -22.92 10.50
N VAL A 263 18.61 -21.58 10.60
CA VAL A 263 19.73 -20.65 10.83
C VAL A 263 19.49 -19.85 12.11
N SER A 264 20.33 -20.07 13.11
CA SER A 264 20.32 -19.34 14.38
C SER A 264 20.81 -17.90 14.20
N LYS A 265 20.18 -16.92 14.86
CA LYS A 265 20.63 -15.52 14.85
C LYS A 265 21.03 -14.99 16.21
N PHE A 266 20.18 -15.15 17.22
CA PHE A 266 20.42 -14.70 18.59
C PHE A 266 19.51 -15.43 19.58
N PHE A 267 19.80 -15.30 20.86
CA PHE A 267 19.03 -15.89 21.96
C PHE A 267 18.33 -14.78 22.76
N THR A 268 17.25 -15.12 23.47
CA THR A 268 16.48 -14.15 24.27
C THR A 268 15.72 -14.82 25.42
N LYS A 269 15.14 -14.01 26.31
CA LYS A 269 14.22 -14.41 27.40
C LYS A 269 12.95 -13.58 27.32
N SER A 270 11.85 -14.10 27.89
CA SER A 270 10.64 -13.30 28.07
C SER A 270 10.87 -12.22 29.12
N THR A 271 10.73 -10.93 28.76
CA THR A 271 11.04 -9.78 29.63
C THR A 271 9.88 -8.79 29.74
N GLU A 272 9.75 -8.18 30.91
CA GLU A 272 8.92 -7.01 31.19
C GLU A 272 9.79 -5.75 31.27
N ILE A 273 9.31 -4.64 30.71
CA ILE A 273 10.01 -3.35 30.79
C ILE A 273 9.68 -2.69 32.13
N ARG A 274 10.70 -2.39 32.94
CA ARG A 274 10.57 -1.64 34.19
C ARG A 274 11.44 -0.40 34.18
N VAL A 275 10.87 0.73 34.63
CA VAL A 275 11.56 2.01 34.71
C VAL A 275 11.96 2.30 36.15
N PHE A 276 13.27 2.38 36.39
CA PHE A 276 13.85 2.77 37.67
C PHE A 276 14.19 4.26 37.61
N SER A 277 13.80 5.06 38.60
CA SER A 277 14.02 6.52 38.57
C SER A 277 14.35 7.12 39.93
N ARG A 278 15.16 8.19 39.92
CA ARG A 278 15.56 8.97 41.10
C ARG A 278 15.83 10.43 40.73
N VAL A 279 15.18 11.34 41.45
CA VAL A 279 15.46 12.78 41.40
C VAL A 279 16.61 13.10 42.37
N ARG A 280 17.49 14.01 41.97
CA ARG A 280 18.54 14.61 42.79
C ARG A 280 18.53 16.12 42.66
N CYS A 281 18.60 16.82 43.78
CA CYS A 281 18.85 18.26 43.77
C CYS A 281 20.21 18.60 43.14
N PRO A 282 20.39 19.80 42.59
CA PRO A 282 21.71 20.30 42.18
C PRO A 282 22.75 20.09 43.28
N GLN A 283 23.95 19.65 42.90
CA GLN A 283 25.09 19.33 43.78
C GLN A 283 24.84 18.18 44.78
N ALA A 284 23.75 17.40 44.64
CA ALA A 284 23.47 16.24 45.49
C ALA A 284 23.62 14.91 44.73
N GLY A 285 24.43 13.98 45.27
CA GLY A 285 24.70 12.70 44.63
C GLY A 285 25.31 12.88 43.24
N SER A 286 24.81 12.14 42.24
CA SER A 286 25.31 12.22 40.86
C SER A 286 24.98 13.53 40.12
N CYS A 287 24.26 14.49 40.71
CA CYS A 287 23.81 15.72 40.03
C CYS A 287 24.84 16.86 40.07
N PHE A 288 25.86 16.79 39.21
CA PHE A 288 26.94 17.78 39.11
C PHE A 288 27.33 18.04 37.64
N ASP A 289 28.11 19.11 37.36
CA ASP A 289 28.73 19.44 36.06
C ASP A 289 27.90 19.14 34.80
N ASN A 290 26.63 19.56 34.77
CA ASN A 290 25.71 19.32 33.67
C ASN A 290 25.64 17.83 33.20
N VAL A 291 25.56 16.91 34.17
CA VAL A 291 25.54 15.45 33.93
C VAL A 291 24.47 14.98 32.94
N CYS A 292 23.28 15.60 32.88
CA CYS A 292 22.24 15.13 31.96
C CYS A 292 22.61 15.32 30.49
N ASP A 293 23.46 16.30 30.16
CA ASP A 293 23.94 16.53 28.80
C ASP A 293 25.12 15.62 28.41
N LYS A 294 25.65 14.85 29.37
CA LYS A 294 26.89 14.04 29.25
C LYS A 294 26.67 12.53 29.40
N ILE A 295 25.57 12.12 30.05
CA ILE A 295 25.30 10.73 30.43
C ILE A 295 25.20 9.80 29.21
N ARG A 296 25.79 8.61 29.30
CA ARG A 296 25.72 7.59 28.24
C ARG A 296 24.64 6.54 28.51
N PRO A 297 23.97 6.00 27.47
CA PRO A 297 22.95 4.94 27.62
C PRO A 297 23.39 3.73 28.46
N ASN A 298 24.66 3.30 28.35
CA ASN A 298 25.17 2.13 29.07
C ASN A 298 25.76 2.48 30.46
N GLU A 299 25.65 3.73 30.91
CA GLU A 299 26.29 4.21 32.13
C GLU A 299 25.51 3.82 33.40
N THR A 300 26.24 3.39 34.43
CA THR A 300 25.64 2.91 35.70
C THR A 300 25.61 4.02 36.74
N ILE A 301 24.48 4.73 36.81
CA ILE A 301 24.22 5.73 37.85
C ILE A 301 24.10 5.01 39.22
N PRO A 302 24.85 5.42 40.27
CA PRO A 302 24.76 4.83 41.62
C PRO A 302 23.33 4.75 42.19
N GLU A 303 22.53 5.79 41.94
CA GLU A 303 21.12 5.87 42.31
C GLU A 303 20.23 4.75 41.73
N LEU A 304 20.60 4.16 40.59
CA LEU A 304 19.78 3.22 39.82
C LEU A 304 20.35 1.80 39.73
N THR A 305 21.24 1.45 40.67
CA THR A 305 21.89 0.13 40.83
C THR A 305 20.94 -1.08 40.87
N ARG A 306 19.65 -0.89 41.18
CA ARG A 306 18.62 -1.95 41.08
C ARG A 306 18.30 -2.33 39.62
N GLY A 307 18.30 -1.35 38.72
CA GLY A 307 18.05 -1.56 37.28
C GLY A 307 19.31 -1.85 36.47
N SER A 308 20.51 -1.59 37.00
CA SER A 308 21.78 -1.81 36.29
C SER A 308 22.17 -3.29 36.15
N LYS A 309 21.47 -4.21 36.83
CA LYS A 309 21.63 -5.66 36.70
C LYS A 309 21.03 -6.24 35.42
N TYR A 310 20.21 -5.47 34.72
CA TYR A 310 19.40 -5.92 33.58
C TYR A 310 19.76 -5.12 32.31
N PRO A 311 19.61 -5.72 31.11
CA PRO A 311 19.86 -5.03 29.86
C PRO A 311 18.86 -3.87 29.67
N GLY A 312 19.31 -2.76 29.09
CA GLY A 312 18.55 -1.52 29.04
C GLY A 312 19.44 -0.27 29.13
N TYR A 313 18.82 0.91 29.04
CA TYR A 313 19.53 2.20 28.95
C TYR A 313 19.20 3.15 30.10
N SER A 314 20.19 3.95 30.47
CA SER A 314 20.12 5.04 31.44
C SER A 314 19.93 6.39 30.71
N GLY A 315 19.25 7.34 31.36
CA GLY A 315 18.97 8.68 30.85
C GLY A 315 18.75 9.69 31.98
N CYS A 316 18.73 10.97 31.64
CA CYS A 316 18.68 12.08 32.60
C CYS A 316 17.98 13.27 31.95
N GLN A 317 17.10 13.94 32.70
CA GLN A 317 16.41 15.17 32.27
C GLN A 317 16.46 16.19 33.41
N TYR A 318 16.53 17.48 33.07
CA TYR A 318 16.47 18.55 34.05
C TYR A 318 15.04 18.82 34.51
N THR A 319 14.86 18.93 35.82
CA THR A 319 13.60 19.26 36.48
C THR A 319 13.77 20.51 37.35
N CYS A 320 12.67 21.03 37.92
CA CYS A 320 12.69 22.32 38.61
C CYS A 320 13.63 22.37 39.84
N GLY A 321 14.13 23.56 40.13
CA GLY A 321 15.02 23.86 41.25
C GLY A 321 14.35 24.65 42.37
N GLY A 322 15.09 24.89 43.44
CA GLY A 322 14.65 25.75 44.55
C GLY A 322 13.64 25.11 45.52
N LEU A 323 13.28 25.88 46.54
CA LEU A 323 12.54 25.41 47.72
C LEU A 323 11.14 24.87 47.37
N SER A 324 10.50 25.45 46.36
CA SER A 324 9.22 24.97 45.80
C SER A 324 9.30 23.56 45.19
N CYS A 325 10.50 23.07 44.90
CA CYS A 325 10.79 21.74 44.38
C CYS A 325 11.55 20.86 45.38
N GLY A 326 11.59 21.25 46.66
CA GLY A 326 12.26 20.49 47.73
C GLY A 326 13.79 20.59 47.71
N CYS A 327 14.37 21.51 46.94
CA CYS A 327 15.82 21.68 46.82
C CYS A 327 16.29 23.02 47.42
N PHE A 328 17.42 23.00 48.12
CA PHE A 328 17.96 24.22 48.75
C PHE A 328 18.45 25.26 47.74
N LEU A 329 19.12 24.81 46.66
CA LEU A 329 19.65 25.69 45.62
C LEU A 329 18.62 25.92 44.49
N PRO A 330 18.60 27.11 43.87
CA PRO A 330 17.67 27.45 42.77
C PRO A 330 18.04 26.81 41.41
N ALA A 331 19.20 26.18 41.30
CA ALA A 331 19.62 25.45 40.09
C ALA A 331 18.72 24.23 39.82
N PRO A 332 18.57 23.79 38.54
CA PRO A 332 17.71 22.67 38.19
C PRO A 332 18.14 21.37 38.87
N SER A 333 17.16 20.53 39.21
CA SER A 333 17.39 19.17 39.70
C SER A 333 17.66 18.20 38.54
N CYS A 334 18.47 17.17 38.78
CA CYS A 334 18.71 16.11 37.81
C CYS A 334 17.75 14.95 38.09
N THR A 335 16.89 14.63 37.14
CA THR A 335 15.99 13.49 37.21
C THR A 335 16.53 12.35 36.37
N PHE A 336 17.13 11.37 37.06
CA PHE A 336 17.72 10.18 36.47
C PHE A 336 16.67 9.09 36.28
N HIS A 337 16.70 8.42 35.12
CA HIS A 337 15.90 7.24 34.84
C HIS A 337 16.73 6.13 34.17
N ARG A 338 16.29 4.89 34.31
CA ARG A 338 16.82 3.72 33.61
C ARG A 338 15.68 2.81 33.19
N VAL A 339 15.53 2.62 31.89
CA VAL A 339 14.61 1.65 31.28
C VAL A 339 15.35 0.32 31.24
N ALA A 340 14.79 -0.74 31.82
CA ALA A 340 15.45 -2.03 31.96
C ALA A 340 14.50 -3.21 31.74
N HIS A 341 14.99 -4.24 31.06
CA HIS A 341 14.25 -5.45 30.71
C HIS A 341 14.48 -6.53 31.78
N VAL A 342 13.48 -6.72 32.65
CA VAL A 342 13.53 -7.71 33.73
C VAL A 342 12.93 -9.03 33.22
N PRO A 343 13.64 -10.18 33.32
CA PRO A 343 13.10 -11.47 32.90
C PRO A 343 11.89 -11.87 33.74
N ILE A 344 10.86 -12.40 33.06
CA ILE A 344 9.62 -12.95 33.62
C ILE A 344 9.77 -14.47 33.85
N SER A 345 10.54 -15.13 32.98
CA SER A 345 10.83 -16.56 33.00
C SER A 345 12.29 -16.79 32.59
N ASP A 346 12.87 -17.89 33.07
CA ASP A 346 14.21 -18.34 32.69
C ASP A 346 14.25 -19.17 31.40
N ALA A 347 13.10 -19.45 30.79
CA ALA A 347 13.01 -20.06 29.46
C ALA A 347 13.77 -19.23 28.42
N VAL A 348 14.77 -19.85 27.78
CA VAL A 348 15.60 -19.23 26.75
C VAL A 348 15.08 -19.63 25.37
N TYR A 349 14.71 -18.63 24.58
CA TYR A 349 14.24 -18.81 23.22
C TYR A 349 15.40 -18.58 22.24
N GLU A 350 15.63 -19.52 21.34
CA GLU A 350 16.52 -19.38 20.19
C GLU A 350 15.76 -18.73 19.03
N VAL A 351 16.22 -17.57 18.56
CA VAL A 351 15.55 -16.81 17.51
C VAL A 351 16.18 -17.12 16.16
N VAL A 352 15.39 -17.73 15.29
CA VAL A 352 15.78 -18.13 13.93
C VAL A 352 15.12 -17.22 12.90
N GLU A 353 15.90 -16.80 11.92
CA GLU A 353 15.47 -15.99 10.78
C GLU A 353 15.82 -16.77 9.51
N ARG A 354 14.80 -17.20 8.78
CA ARG A 354 14.98 -18.15 7.67
C ARG A 354 15.42 -17.44 6.40
N SER A 355 16.35 -18.07 5.70
CA SER A 355 16.72 -17.73 4.32
C SER A 355 16.26 -18.77 3.29
N GLU A 356 15.90 -20.00 3.71
CA GLU A 356 15.43 -21.03 2.78
C GLU A 356 14.47 -22.07 3.39
N TRP A 357 13.42 -22.38 2.63
CA TRP A 357 12.54 -23.53 2.80
C TRP A 357 12.79 -24.52 1.66
N VAL A 358 12.95 -25.81 1.95
CA VAL A 358 13.20 -26.87 0.96
C VAL A 358 11.89 -27.63 0.69
N PRO A 359 11.33 -27.57 -0.53
CA PRO A 359 10.12 -28.31 -0.87
C PRO A 359 10.42 -29.79 -1.13
N SER A 360 9.59 -30.66 -0.57
CA SER A 360 9.57 -32.11 -0.79
C SER A 360 8.19 -32.48 -1.34
N ILE A 361 8.13 -32.94 -2.58
CA ILE A 361 6.90 -33.00 -3.38
C ILE A 361 6.37 -34.44 -3.37
N HIS A 362 5.15 -34.62 -2.87
CA HIS A 362 4.48 -35.92 -2.81
C HIS A 362 3.62 -36.13 -4.06
N VAL A 363 3.87 -37.21 -4.81
CA VAL A 363 3.16 -37.49 -6.07
C VAL A 363 2.71 -38.95 -6.11
N GLU A 364 1.39 -39.16 -6.17
CA GLU A 364 0.76 -40.45 -6.40
C GLU A 364 0.87 -40.75 -7.91
N VAL A 365 1.60 -41.82 -8.27
CA VAL A 365 1.88 -42.19 -9.67
C VAL A 365 1.28 -43.56 -9.99
N GLU A 366 0.50 -43.64 -11.06
CA GLU A 366 -0.16 -44.86 -11.52
C GLU A 366 0.07 -45.04 -13.03
N SER A 367 0.65 -46.16 -13.44
CA SER A 367 0.89 -46.53 -14.84
C SER A 367 0.15 -47.83 -15.17
N THR A 368 -0.81 -47.75 -16.08
CA THR A 368 -1.33 -48.93 -16.78
C THR A 368 -0.60 -49.10 -18.11
N LEU A 369 0.02 -50.27 -18.33
CA LEU A 369 0.64 -50.65 -19.60
C LEU A 369 0.20 -52.07 -19.96
N TYR A 370 -0.35 -52.28 -21.16
CA TYR A 370 -0.78 -53.59 -21.65
C TYR A 370 -1.71 -54.39 -20.69
N GLN A 371 -2.55 -53.69 -19.92
CA GLN A 371 -3.44 -54.20 -18.87
C GLN A 371 -2.78 -54.55 -17.51
N GLU A 372 -1.48 -54.37 -17.34
CA GLU A 372 -0.84 -54.38 -16.01
C GLU A 372 -0.87 -52.97 -15.39
N THR A 373 -1.35 -52.86 -14.14
CA THR A 373 -1.34 -51.61 -13.35
C THR A 373 -0.19 -51.63 -12.35
N GLN A 374 0.63 -50.58 -12.35
CA GLN A 374 1.68 -50.32 -11.37
C GLN A 374 1.38 -48.98 -10.68
N LYS A 375 1.42 -48.92 -9.35
CA LYS A 375 1.10 -47.72 -8.57
C LYS A 375 2.04 -47.55 -7.38
N GLU A 376 2.54 -46.34 -7.18
CA GLU A 376 3.51 -45.99 -6.14
C GLU A 376 3.35 -44.51 -5.71
N ASP A 377 3.53 -44.24 -4.41
CA ASP A 377 3.57 -42.87 -3.87
C ASP A 377 5.03 -42.39 -3.83
N VAL A 378 5.37 -41.44 -4.70
CA VAL A 378 6.74 -41.00 -4.96
C VAL A 378 7.05 -39.67 -4.27
N LEU A 379 8.19 -39.62 -3.57
CA LEU A 379 8.72 -38.40 -2.96
C LEU A 379 9.78 -37.76 -3.86
N LEU A 380 9.41 -36.72 -4.60
CA LEU A 380 10.31 -36.00 -5.51
C LEU A 380 11.05 -34.86 -4.80
N GLN A 381 12.37 -34.84 -4.94
CA GLN A 381 13.21 -33.68 -4.64
C GLN A 381 13.37 -32.81 -5.91
N PRO A 382 13.46 -31.46 -5.78
CA PRO A 382 13.68 -30.58 -6.92
C PRO A 382 14.95 -30.95 -7.69
N TYR A 383 14.84 -30.99 -9.03
CA TYR A 383 15.93 -31.32 -9.97
C TYR A 383 16.53 -32.73 -9.85
N VAL A 384 16.02 -33.61 -8.98
CA VAL A 384 16.43 -35.02 -8.88
C VAL A 384 15.56 -35.89 -9.78
N THR A 385 16.17 -36.85 -10.48
CA THR A 385 15.48 -37.84 -11.30
C THR A 385 15.11 -39.06 -10.46
N TYR A 386 13.81 -39.27 -10.24
CA TYR A 386 13.28 -40.55 -9.77
C TYR A 386 13.01 -41.46 -10.98
N ARG A 387 13.21 -42.78 -10.83
CA ARG A 387 12.96 -43.76 -11.91
C ARG A 387 11.81 -44.70 -11.54
N PHE A 388 10.63 -44.39 -12.04
CA PHE A 388 9.43 -45.20 -11.90
C PHE A 388 9.32 -46.17 -13.09
N HIS A 389 9.81 -47.40 -12.91
CA HIS A 389 9.85 -48.45 -13.94
C HIS A 389 10.44 -47.99 -15.30
N ASN A 390 9.56 -47.71 -16.27
CA ASN A 390 9.88 -47.30 -17.65
C ASN A 390 9.93 -45.77 -17.84
N PHE A 391 9.75 -44.99 -16.77
CA PHE A 391 9.66 -43.53 -16.79
C PHE A 391 10.68 -42.90 -15.85
N ASN A 392 11.45 -41.94 -16.36
CA ASN A 392 12.24 -41.03 -15.54
C ASN A 392 11.37 -39.81 -15.21
N ILE A 393 11.21 -39.49 -13.93
CA ILE A 393 10.32 -38.44 -13.42
C ILE A 393 11.19 -37.41 -12.69
N THR A 394 11.07 -36.13 -13.06
CA THR A 394 11.87 -35.02 -12.52
C THR A 394 11.00 -33.83 -12.13
N ALA A 395 11.15 -33.31 -10.91
CA ALA A 395 10.58 -32.03 -10.51
C ALA A 395 11.45 -30.89 -11.09
N THR A 396 11.14 -30.46 -12.33
CA THR A 396 12.00 -29.56 -13.13
C THR A 396 11.81 -28.06 -12.85
N SER A 397 10.74 -27.68 -12.16
CA SER A 397 10.54 -26.31 -11.66
C SER A 397 9.60 -26.38 -10.47
N VAL A 398 9.85 -25.57 -9.43
CA VAL A 398 9.06 -25.55 -8.20
C VAL A 398 8.98 -24.11 -7.68
N GLN A 399 7.79 -23.50 -7.75
CA GLN A 399 7.51 -22.18 -7.20
C GLN A 399 6.88 -22.32 -5.81
N LYS A 400 7.49 -21.68 -4.82
CA LYS A 400 7.06 -21.71 -3.41
C LYS A 400 6.04 -20.57 -3.18
N PRO A 401 4.95 -20.76 -2.40
CA PRO A 401 3.96 -19.72 -2.18
C PRO A 401 4.57 -18.49 -1.49
N ALA A 402 4.27 -17.28 -1.99
CA ALA A 402 4.84 -16.02 -1.53
C ALA A 402 4.19 -15.46 -0.24
N LEU A 403 3.95 -16.34 0.74
CA LEU A 403 3.27 -15.98 1.99
C LEU A 403 4.25 -15.30 2.96
N SER A 404 3.90 -14.10 3.44
CA SER A 404 4.74 -13.30 4.35
C SER A 404 5.14 -14.04 5.63
N ILE A 405 4.28 -14.95 6.11
CA ILE A 405 4.52 -15.75 7.32
C ILE A 405 5.66 -16.77 7.15
N LEU A 406 5.95 -17.21 5.92
CA LEU A 406 7.11 -18.07 5.63
C LEU A 406 8.44 -17.30 5.75
N ASN A 407 8.40 -15.97 5.62
CA ASN A 407 9.53 -15.07 5.82
C ASN A 407 9.60 -14.51 7.26
N SER A 408 8.73 -14.96 8.17
CA SER A 408 8.72 -14.49 9.56
C SER A 408 9.90 -15.06 10.38
N ARG A 409 10.18 -14.42 11.51
CA ARG A 409 11.13 -14.91 12.51
C ARG A 409 10.41 -15.79 13.51
N PHE A 410 11.03 -16.90 13.87
CA PHE A 410 10.48 -17.87 14.81
C PHE A 410 11.38 -17.92 16.05
N ALA A 411 10.79 -17.85 17.24
CA ALA A 411 11.43 -18.03 18.52
C ALA A 411 11.14 -19.46 19.01
N LEU A 412 12.20 -20.28 19.10
CA LEU A 412 12.17 -21.69 19.47
C LEU A 412 12.52 -21.85 20.95
N SER A 413 11.62 -22.44 21.73
CA SER A 413 11.88 -23.00 23.06
C SER A 413 11.86 -24.54 22.96
N GLU A 414 12.05 -25.23 24.09
CA GLU A 414 12.07 -26.71 24.10
C GLU A 414 10.67 -27.32 23.93
N ASN A 415 9.61 -26.62 24.35
CA ASN A 415 8.19 -27.03 24.19
C ASN A 415 7.30 -25.99 23.46
N GLU A 416 7.83 -24.82 23.09
CA GLU A 416 7.05 -23.72 22.50
C GLU A 416 7.71 -23.21 21.23
N LEU A 417 6.91 -22.81 20.24
CA LEU A 417 7.39 -22.05 19.09
C LEU A 417 6.48 -20.85 18.83
N LEU A 418 7.07 -19.66 18.78
CA LEU A 418 6.37 -18.39 18.64
C LEU A 418 6.83 -17.61 17.39
N ILE A 419 5.90 -17.05 16.64
CA ILE A 419 6.21 -16.06 15.57
C ILE A 419 6.45 -14.70 16.23
N LEU A 420 7.62 -14.06 16.04
CA LEU A 420 8.03 -13.00 16.98
C LEU A 420 8.94 -11.87 16.46
N ALA A 421 8.68 -10.67 16.99
CA ALA A 421 9.61 -9.53 16.99
C ALA A 421 10.10 -9.27 18.44
N VAL A 422 11.42 -9.32 18.65
CA VAL A 422 12.04 -9.47 19.97
C VAL A 422 12.65 -8.14 20.46
N PRO A 423 12.53 -7.78 21.76
CA PRO A 423 13.09 -6.54 22.29
C PRO A 423 14.58 -6.59 22.70
N VAL A 424 15.09 -7.77 23.09
CA VAL A 424 16.45 -7.97 23.63
C VAL A 424 17.15 -9.12 22.89
N GLU A 425 18.39 -8.89 22.46
CA GLU A 425 19.19 -9.84 21.68
C GLU A 425 20.49 -10.21 22.44
N CYS A 426 20.71 -11.50 22.69
CA CYS A 426 21.92 -12.07 23.28
C CYS A 426 22.68 -12.93 22.25
N ALA A 427 24.01 -12.96 22.28
CA ALA A 427 24.80 -13.68 21.27
C ALA A 427 24.81 -15.20 21.47
N THR A 428 24.66 -15.69 22.71
CA THR A 428 24.71 -17.14 23.02
C THR A 428 23.68 -17.58 24.06
N ARG A 429 23.31 -18.87 24.05
CA ARG A 429 22.45 -19.47 25.09
C ARG A 429 23.03 -19.28 26.49
N ASN A 430 24.35 -19.41 26.65
CA ASN A 430 25.01 -19.26 27.96
C ASN A 430 25.03 -17.80 28.46
N GLU A 431 25.31 -16.83 27.58
CA GLU A 431 25.18 -15.40 27.91
C GLU A 431 23.76 -15.06 28.35
N THR A 432 22.75 -15.64 27.70
CA THR A 432 21.33 -15.46 28.03
C THR A 432 20.94 -16.03 29.40
N LEU A 433 21.63 -17.08 29.86
CA LEU A 433 21.41 -17.70 31.16
C LEU A 433 22.15 -16.93 32.27
N GLU A 434 23.47 -16.76 32.13
CA GLU A 434 24.36 -16.31 33.21
C GLU A 434 24.64 -14.80 33.19
N ASN A 435 24.68 -14.19 32.00
CA ASN A 435 25.21 -12.84 31.78
C ASN A 435 24.21 -11.89 31.07
N PHE A 436 22.90 -12.12 31.28
CA PHE A 436 21.80 -11.44 30.57
C PHE A 436 21.88 -9.90 30.58
N ARG A 437 22.57 -9.31 31.57
CA ARG A 437 22.91 -7.89 31.66
C ARG A 437 23.58 -7.33 30.38
N ASN A 438 24.38 -8.14 29.70
CA ASN A 438 25.21 -7.72 28.56
C ASN A 438 24.43 -7.71 27.24
N CYS A 439 23.26 -8.34 27.19
CA CYS A 439 22.46 -8.43 25.97
C CYS A 439 21.99 -7.06 25.48
N ILE A 440 21.83 -6.93 24.16
CA ILE A 440 21.52 -5.66 23.50
C ILE A 440 20.01 -5.42 23.58
N ASN A 441 19.60 -4.36 24.27
CA ASN A 441 18.24 -3.83 24.19
C ASN A 441 18.10 -2.95 22.94
N LYS A 442 17.06 -3.20 22.12
CA LYS A 442 16.69 -2.37 20.96
C LYS A 442 15.45 -1.49 21.19
N VAL A 443 14.76 -1.64 22.32
CA VAL A 443 13.58 -0.83 22.65
C VAL A 443 14.00 0.51 23.25
N VAL A 444 13.50 1.59 22.64
CA VAL A 444 13.51 2.95 23.19
C VAL A 444 12.08 3.31 23.60
N CYS A 445 11.91 3.87 24.79
CA CYS A 445 10.65 4.42 25.28
C CYS A 445 10.70 5.95 25.25
N ASP A 446 9.56 6.58 24.99
CA ASP A 446 9.38 8.01 25.26
C ASP A 446 9.16 8.18 26.78
N CYS A 447 9.95 9.03 27.43
CA CYS A 447 9.94 9.23 28.88
C CYS A 447 9.74 10.71 29.21
N ASN A 448 8.57 11.02 29.78
CA ASN A 448 8.19 12.38 30.14
C ASN A 448 8.06 12.54 31.67
N THR A 449 8.46 13.71 32.18
CA THR A 449 8.60 13.99 33.62
C THR A 449 7.38 14.68 34.21
N GLY A 450 6.51 13.90 34.85
CA GLY A 450 5.58 14.41 35.85
C GLY A 450 6.27 14.61 37.21
N TRP A 451 5.78 15.55 38.02
CA TRP A 451 6.44 16.00 39.26
C TRP A 451 6.54 14.92 40.37
N THR A 452 5.82 13.81 40.25
CA THR A 452 5.77 12.74 41.28
C THR A 452 5.92 11.31 40.74
N LYS A 453 5.72 11.09 39.43
CA LYS A 453 5.95 9.82 38.74
C LYS A 453 6.41 10.08 37.31
N HIS A 454 7.39 9.31 36.84
CA HIS A 454 7.66 9.18 35.41
C HIS A 454 6.50 8.47 34.73
N HIS A 455 6.02 9.05 33.63
CA HIS A 455 5.31 8.28 32.62
C HIS A 455 6.28 8.05 31.46
N CYS A 456 6.74 6.81 31.33
CA CYS A 456 7.41 6.36 30.12
C CYS A 456 6.41 5.54 29.31
N HIS A 457 6.14 5.97 28.07
CA HIS A 457 5.39 5.21 27.10
C HIS A 457 6.37 4.34 26.30
N CYS A 458 6.34 3.04 26.59
CA CYS A 458 7.13 2.03 25.90
C CYS A 458 6.27 1.28 24.88
N PRO A 459 6.78 0.93 23.68
CA PRO A 459 6.07 0.04 22.77
C PRO A 459 5.88 -1.34 23.44
N TYR A 460 4.67 -1.89 23.37
CA TYR A 460 4.24 -3.08 24.11
C TYR A 460 4.73 -4.39 23.47
N ASN A 461 6.05 -4.50 23.25
CA ASN A 461 6.69 -5.59 22.53
C ASN A 461 7.35 -6.59 23.50
N SER A 462 6.60 -7.07 24.49
CA SER A 462 7.09 -8.14 25.38
C SER A 462 6.86 -9.51 24.74
N LEU A 463 7.80 -10.45 24.95
CA LEU A 463 7.68 -11.82 24.42
C LEU A 463 6.36 -12.47 24.87
N ARG A 464 5.96 -12.23 26.13
CA ARG A 464 4.70 -12.69 26.72
C ARG A 464 3.46 -12.11 26.02
N ALA A 465 3.48 -10.86 25.56
CA ALA A 465 2.37 -10.27 24.82
C ALA A 465 2.14 -10.93 23.46
N VAL A 466 3.20 -11.47 22.85
CA VAL A 466 3.15 -12.20 21.57
C VAL A 466 2.83 -13.69 21.80
N ALA A 467 3.25 -14.25 22.94
CA ALA A 467 2.89 -15.61 23.37
C ALA A 467 1.40 -15.74 23.76
N ASN A 468 0.83 -14.76 24.47
CA ASN A 468 -0.60 -14.72 24.79
C ASN A 468 -1.53 -14.57 23.56
N ASP A 469 -1.00 -14.61 22.34
CA ASP A 469 -1.75 -14.59 21.08
C ASP A 469 -1.64 -15.96 20.38
N SER A 470 -2.77 -16.67 20.32
CA SER A 470 -2.86 -18.01 19.73
C SER A 470 -2.53 -18.06 18.23
N LEU A 471 -2.54 -16.92 17.53
CA LEU A 471 -2.11 -16.84 16.13
C LEU A 471 -0.58 -16.92 15.94
N ASN A 472 0.20 -16.72 17.00
CA ASN A 472 1.66 -16.82 16.96
C ASN A 472 2.20 -18.16 17.47
N HIS A 473 1.36 -18.97 18.14
CA HIS A 473 1.67 -20.34 18.53
C HIS A 473 1.61 -21.30 17.34
N LEU A 474 2.34 -22.41 17.44
CA LEU A 474 2.16 -23.59 16.56
C LEU A 474 1.40 -24.71 17.30
N PRO A 475 0.62 -25.55 16.61
CA PRO A 475 0.46 -25.62 15.15
C PRO A 475 -0.40 -24.50 14.58
N LEU A 476 0.13 -23.80 13.56
CA LEU A 476 -0.58 -22.69 12.92
C LEU A 476 -1.28 -23.18 11.65
N VAL A 477 -2.60 -23.25 11.73
CA VAL A 477 -3.48 -23.69 10.64
C VAL A 477 -4.10 -22.47 9.96
N ILE A 478 -3.59 -22.11 8.79
CA ILE A 478 -4.10 -21.05 7.90
C ILE A 478 -4.65 -21.73 6.63
N PRO A 479 -5.65 -21.17 5.93
CA PRO A 479 -6.11 -21.73 4.66
C PRO A 479 -4.94 -22.02 3.70
N HIS A 480 -4.79 -23.29 3.32
CA HIS A 480 -3.74 -23.82 2.44
C HIS A 480 -2.29 -23.75 2.97
N LEU A 481 -2.09 -23.44 4.26
CA LEU A 481 -0.78 -23.51 4.93
C LEU A 481 -0.90 -23.98 6.38
N GLU A 482 -0.31 -25.14 6.68
CA GLU A 482 -0.28 -25.71 8.03
C GLU A 482 1.17 -25.79 8.53
N ILE A 483 1.53 -25.09 9.61
CA ILE A 483 2.91 -25.05 10.14
C ILE A 483 3.00 -25.83 11.45
N HIS A 484 3.90 -26.83 11.48
CA HIS A 484 4.12 -27.76 12.60
C HIS A 484 5.59 -27.82 13.03
N THR A 485 5.84 -28.22 14.27
CA THR A 485 7.16 -28.63 14.76
C THR A 485 7.29 -30.15 14.74
N SER A 486 8.38 -30.68 14.19
CA SER A 486 8.69 -32.12 14.20
C SER A 486 10.19 -32.34 14.41
N ASN A 487 10.56 -33.13 15.42
CA ASN A 487 11.94 -33.47 15.79
C ASN A 487 12.88 -32.24 15.91
N GLY A 488 12.38 -31.11 16.45
CA GLY A 488 13.13 -29.86 16.58
C GLY A 488 13.32 -29.06 15.27
N GLY A 489 12.84 -29.60 14.14
CA GLY A 489 12.66 -28.87 12.90
C GLY A 489 11.26 -28.26 12.78
N ILE A 490 11.09 -27.36 11.82
CA ILE A 490 9.79 -26.75 11.48
C ILE A 490 9.42 -27.21 10.07
N ILE A 491 8.21 -27.71 9.89
CA ILE A 491 7.67 -28.19 8.61
C ILE A 491 6.40 -27.39 8.32
N ALA A 492 6.18 -27.03 7.05
CA ALA A 492 4.90 -26.48 6.62
C ALA A 492 4.31 -27.30 5.48
N PHE A 493 3.07 -27.72 5.63
CA PHE A 493 2.27 -28.43 4.63
C PHE A 493 1.49 -27.40 3.82
N THR A 494 1.51 -27.49 2.50
CA THR A 494 0.77 -26.53 1.66
C THR A 494 0.36 -27.11 0.30
N GLU A 495 -0.78 -26.62 -0.19
CA GLU A 495 -1.38 -26.96 -1.48
C GLU A 495 -1.09 -25.91 -2.57
N ASP A 496 -0.66 -24.70 -2.17
CA ASP A 496 -0.44 -23.54 -3.05
C ASP A 496 0.98 -23.52 -3.64
N VAL A 497 1.48 -24.70 -4.07
CA VAL A 497 2.79 -24.86 -4.74
C VAL A 497 2.58 -25.09 -6.23
N GLU A 498 3.28 -24.35 -7.09
CA GLU A 498 3.31 -24.66 -8.52
C GLU A 498 4.54 -25.50 -8.86
N THR A 499 4.35 -26.62 -9.53
CA THR A 499 5.43 -27.57 -9.83
C THR A 499 5.30 -28.12 -11.25
N VAL A 500 6.39 -28.07 -12.02
CA VAL A 500 6.46 -28.64 -13.37
C VAL A 500 7.24 -29.94 -13.33
N ILE A 501 6.50 -31.04 -13.42
CA ILE A 501 7.07 -32.39 -13.46
C ILE A 501 7.34 -32.76 -14.92
N THR A 502 8.58 -33.12 -15.24
CA THR A 502 8.94 -33.67 -16.55
C THR A 502 9.06 -35.18 -16.46
N VAL A 503 8.34 -35.89 -17.34
CA VAL A 503 8.40 -37.33 -17.51
C VAL A 503 9.12 -37.64 -18.82
N GLN A 504 10.20 -38.42 -18.78
CA GLN A 504 10.95 -38.89 -19.95
C GLN A 504 10.78 -40.41 -20.11
N SER A 505 10.44 -40.87 -21.32
CA SER A 505 10.42 -42.30 -21.69
C SER A 505 10.33 -42.49 -23.20
N GLN A 506 10.99 -43.52 -23.73
CA GLN A 506 10.83 -43.94 -25.14
C GLN A 506 9.40 -44.39 -25.48
N LEU A 507 8.55 -44.68 -24.50
CA LEU A 507 7.14 -44.98 -24.73
C LEU A 507 6.30 -43.75 -25.14
N LEU A 508 6.77 -42.53 -24.87
CA LEU A 508 5.99 -41.30 -25.09
C LEU A 508 5.96 -40.79 -26.54
N VAL A 509 6.60 -41.50 -27.48
CA VAL A 509 6.70 -41.19 -28.93
C VAL A 509 5.36 -40.78 -29.55
N SER A 510 4.29 -41.48 -29.20
CA SER A 510 2.92 -41.13 -29.57
C SER A 510 2.10 -41.12 -28.29
N SER A 511 1.91 -39.95 -27.71
CA SER A 511 1.19 -39.77 -26.45
C SER A 511 0.26 -38.57 -26.51
N THR A 512 -0.92 -38.71 -25.93
CA THR A 512 -2.02 -37.74 -25.92
C THR A 512 -2.40 -37.38 -24.48
N GLU A 513 -3.08 -36.26 -24.29
CA GLU A 513 -3.71 -35.95 -22.99
C GLU A 513 -5.15 -36.49 -23.02
N LEU A 514 -5.58 -37.11 -21.92
CA LEU A 514 -6.89 -37.76 -21.83
C LEU A 514 -7.85 -36.89 -21.00
N VAL A 515 -8.73 -36.16 -21.69
CA VAL A 515 -9.70 -35.22 -21.09
C VAL A 515 -11.12 -35.72 -21.40
N TYR A 516 -12.00 -35.68 -20.41
CA TYR A 516 -13.41 -36.06 -20.53
C TYR A 516 -14.32 -34.97 -19.94
N ASP A 517 -15.07 -34.29 -20.81
CA ASP A 517 -15.99 -33.21 -20.43
C ASP A 517 -17.30 -33.80 -19.84
N GLU A 518 -17.23 -34.23 -18.59
CA GLU A 518 -18.39 -34.72 -17.82
C GLU A 518 -19.47 -33.65 -17.61
N LYS A 519 -20.73 -34.08 -17.51
CA LYS A 519 -21.85 -33.17 -17.19
C LYS A 519 -22.00 -33.00 -15.68
N CYS A 520 -22.25 -31.76 -15.24
CA CYS A 520 -22.51 -31.45 -13.84
C CYS A 520 -23.50 -30.29 -13.61
N ASP A 521 -24.08 -30.25 -12.41
CA ASP A 521 -24.89 -29.16 -11.86
C ASP A 521 -24.20 -28.62 -10.59
N ILE A 522 -24.16 -27.29 -10.44
CA ILE A 522 -23.21 -26.58 -9.55
C ILE A 522 -23.95 -25.50 -8.76
N LYS A 523 -23.77 -25.48 -7.43
CA LYS A 523 -24.41 -24.50 -6.54
C LYS A 523 -23.38 -23.90 -5.58
N LEU A 524 -23.43 -22.58 -5.41
CA LEU A 524 -22.58 -21.81 -4.48
C LEU A 524 -23.46 -21.17 -3.41
N THR A 525 -22.97 -21.10 -2.17
CA THR A 525 -23.59 -20.27 -1.12
C THR A 525 -23.13 -18.81 -1.23
N ASN A 526 -23.82 -17.91 -0.52
CA ASN A 526 -23.28 -16.58 -0.24
C ASN A 526 -21.93 -16.69 0.52
N LEU A 527 -21.09 -15.65 0.37
CA LEU A 527 -19.84 -15.49 1.10
C LEU A 527 -20.06 -14.89 2.50
N SER A 528 -19.37 -15.44 3.50
CA SER A 528 -19.27 -14.89 4.86
C SER A 528 -17.81 -14.83 5.33
N GLY A 529 -17.48 -13.86 6.19
CA GLY A 529 -16.12 -13.63 6.69
C GLY A 529 -15.70 -12.16 6.63
N CYS A 530 -14.39 -11.91 6.50
CA CYS A 530 -13.81 -10.57 6.52
C CYS A 530 -12.93 -10.28 5.29
N TYR A 531 -12.71 -8.98 5.03
CA TYR A 531 -11.75 -8.49 4.04
C TYR A 531 -10.46 -8.01 4.74
N ASP A 532 -9.34 -8.04 4.02
CA ASP A 532 -7.98 -7.73 4.52
C ASP A 532 -7.53 -8.41 5.81
N CYS A 533 -8.21 -9.48 6.21
CA CYS A 533 -7.92 -10.30 7.39
C CYS A 533 -7.22 -11.61 7.03
N LEU A 534 -6.52 -12.23 7.99
CA LEU A 534 -5.86 -13.53 7.81
C LEU A 534 -6.83 -14.69 7.58
N HIS A 535 -8.05 -14.61 8.14
CA HIS A 535 -9.09 -15.65 7.99
C HIS A 535 -9.75 -15.65 6.60
N GLY A 536 -9.71 -14.53 5.87
CA GLY A 536 -10.41 -14.33 4.61
C GLY A 536 -11.94 -14.47 4.70
N ALA A 537 -12.54 -14.91 3.60
CA ALA A 537 -13.95 -15.21 3.46
C ALA A 537 -14.18 -16.64 2.97
N THR A 538 -15.30 -17.25 3.35
CA THR A 538 -15.62 -18.65 3.06
C THR A 538 -16.98 -18.79 2.39
N MET A 539 -17.11 -19.80 1.53
CA MET A 539 -18.39 -20.26 0.98
C MET A 539 -18.42 -21.79 0.92
N GLY A 540 -19.63 -22.37 0.87
CA GLY A 540 -19.82 -23.74 0.43
C GLY A 540 -20.08 -23.79 -1.08
N ALA A 541 -19.42 -24.69 -1.77
CA ALA A 541 -19.76 -25.12 -3.12
C ALA A 541 -20.21 -26.59 -3.09
N THR A 542 -21.25 -26.94 -3.84
CA THR A 542 -21.67 -28.32 -4.08
C THR A 542 -21.81 -28.58 -5.57
N CYS A 543 -21.37 -29.75 -6.01
CA CYS A 543 -21.41 -30.15 -7.42
C CYS A 543 -21.81 -31.62 -7.57
N THR A 544 -22.74 -31.90 -8.48
CA THR A 544 -23.19 -33.25 -8.83
C THR A 544 -22.74 -33.63 -10.23
N SER A 545 -22.16 -34.83 -10.38
CA SER A 545 -21.75 -35.41 -11.67
C SER A 545 -21.91 -36.94 -11.63
N VAL A 546 -21.90 -37.60 -12.80
CA VAL A 546 -22.07 -39.06 -12.89
C VAL A 546 -20.84 -39.79 -12.33
N ASN A 547 -19.66 -39.44 -12.85
CA ASN A 547 -18.37 -39.88 -12.34
C ASN A 547 -17.79 -38.84 -11.38
N SER A 548 -16.80 -39.23 -10.54
CA SER A 548 -16.04 -38.25 -9.76
C SER A 548 -15.18 -37.41 -10.70
N ALA A 549 -15.25 -36.08 -10.55
CA ALA A 549 -14.57 -35.11 -11.41
C ALA A 549 -14.22 -33.84 -10.62
N LYS A 550 -13.30 -33.03 -11.13
CA LYS A 550 -12.88 -31.77 -10.50
C LYS A 550 -12.95 -30.63 -11.51
N ILE A 551 -13.90 -29.71 -11.30
CA ILE A 551 -14.15 -28.58 -12.20
C ILE A 551 -13.40 -27.33 -11.75
N THR A 552 -13.14 -26.40 -12.68
CA THR A 552 -12.54 -25.10 -12.37
C THR A 552 -13.58 -23.99 -12.54
N ILE A 553 -13.72 -23.13 -11.53
CA ILE A 553 -14.58 -21.96 -11.54
C ILE A 553 -13.69 -20.71 -11.65
N LEU A 554 -13.97 -19.89 -12.66
CA LEU A 554 -13.22 -18.70 -13.03
C LEU A 554 -14.07 -17.47 -12.72
N CYS A 555 -13.61 -16.59 -11.84
CA CYS A 555 -14.27 -15.33 -11.47
C CYS A 555 -13.39 -14.13 -11.88
N ASP A 556 -13.91 -12.91 -11.78
CA ASP A 556 -13.24 -11.69 -12.24
C ASP A 556 -11.82 -11.49 -11.64
N HIS A 557 -11.60 -11.92 -10.40
CA HIS A 557 -10.30 -11.82 -9.71
C HIS A 557 -9.84 -13.10 -8.97
N ASN A 558 -10.65 -14.16 -8.98
CA ASN A 558 -10.40 -15.39 -8.21
C ASN A 558 -10.63 -16.63 -9.08
N VAL A 559 -9.80 -17.67 -8.90
CA VAL A 559 -9.96 -18.96 -9.57
C VAL A 559 -9.84 -20.09 -8.54
N PHE A 560 -10.78 -21.02 -8.55
CA PHE A 560 -10.81 -22.15 -7.61
C PHE A 560 -11.39 -23.41 -8.24
N ALA A 561 -10.99 -24.57 -7.71
CA ALA A 561 -11.55 -25.85 -8.11
C ALA A 561 -12.67 -26.29 -7.16
N VAL A 562 -13.63 -27.05 -7.67
CA VAL A 562 -14.72 -27.68 -6.90
C VAL A 562 -14.77 -29.16 -7.25
N GLU A 563 -14.96 -30.00 -6.24
CA GLU A 563 -15.12 -31.44 -6.44
C GLU A 563 -16.58 -31.78 -6.78
N CYS A 564 -16.75 -32.66 -7.76
CA CYS A 564 -18.04 -33.13 -8.25
C CYS A 564 -18.11 -34.65 -8.11
N GLY A 565 -19.30 -35.17 -7.82
CA GLY A 565 -19.54 -36.61 -7.82
C GLY A 565 -21.01 -36.97 -7.59
N PRO A 566 -21.36 -38.27 -7.67
CA PRO A 566 -22.73 -38.74 -7.52
C PRO A 566 -23.32 -38.51 -6.13
N THR A 567 -22.46 -38.27 -5.13
CA THR A 567 -22.83 -37.99 -3.73
C THR A 567 -23.01 -36.50 -3.42
N SER A 568 -22.89 -35.59 -4.39
CA SER A 568 -22.95 -34.14 -4.19
C SER A 568 -21.96 -33.61 -3.12
N PRO A 569 -20.65 -33.91 -3.21
CA PRO A 569 -19.66 -33.48 -2.24
C PRO A 569 -19.69 -31.95 -2.01
N LYS A 570 -19.48 -31.54 -0.75
CA LYS A 570 -19.42 -30.13 -0.35
C LYS A 570 -17.97 -29.69 -0.22
N THR A 571 -17.49 -28.93 -1.19
CA THR A 571 -16.21 -28.22 -1.11
C THR A 571 -16.39 -26.93 -0.31
N ASN A 572 -15.62 -26.74 0.76
CA ASN A 572 -15.51 -25.44 1.43
C ASN A 572 -14.44 -24.61 0.71
N VAL A 573 -14.81 -23.48 0.12
CA VAL A 573 -13.91 -22.62 -0.65
C VAL A 573 -13.52 -21.41 0.19
N HIS A 574 -12.23 -21.23 0.41
CA HIS A 574 -11.65 -20.05 1.06
C HIS A 574 -11.15 -19.08 -0.01
N LEU A 575 -11.53 -17.81 0.10
CA LEU A 575 -11.20 -16.72 -0.82
C LEU A 575 -10.72 -15.50 -0.05
N ARG A 576 -9.87 -14.68 -0.66
CA ARG A 576 -9.40 -13.41 -0.10
C ARG A 576 -10.00 -12.23 -0.87
N PHE A 577 -10.33 -11.16 -0.15
CA PHE A 577 -10.84 -9.91 -0.68
C PHE A 577 -10.17 -8.72 0.02
N ASP A 578 -10.04 -7.63 -0.73
CA ASP A 578 -9.47 -6.31 -0.42
C ASP A 578 -10.54 -5.25 -0.08
N SER A 579 -11.81 -5.66 -0.08
CA SER A 579 -12.95 -4.76 -0.13
C SER A 579 -14.18 -5.39 0.52
N SER A 580 -15.05 -4.55 1.09
CA SER A 580 -16.16 -5.03 1.95
C SER A 580 -17.34 -5.64 1.17
N VAL A 581 -17.30 -5.65 -0.17
CA VAL A 581 -18.43 -6.00 -1.04
C VAL A 581 -17.95 -6.91 -2.16
N ALA A 582 -17.94 -8.22 -1.90
CA ALA A 582 -17.64 -9.23 -2.91
C ALA A 582 -18.84 -9.41 -3.84
N GLN A 583 -18.79 -8.83 -5.04
CA GLN A 583 -19.80 -9.03 -6.10
C GLN A 583 -19.09 -9.28 -7.45
N GLN A 584 -19.01 -10.55 -7.85
CA GLN A 584 -18.32 -10.99 -9.08
C GLN A 584 -19.20 -11.96 -9.89
N LYS A 585 -18.92 -12.09 -11.18
CA LYS A 585 -19.56 -13.08 -12.05
C LYS A 585 -18.59 -14.21 -12.35
N CYS A 586 -18.80 -15.34 -11.70
CA CYS A 586 -18.03 -16.54 -11.99
C CYS A 586 -18.61 -17.28 -13.20
N TYR A 587 -17.76 -17.96 -13.95
CA TYR A 587 -18.13 -18.83 -15.06
C TYR A 587 -17.34 -20.13 -14.99
N THR A 588 -17.95 -21.18 -15.53
CA THR A 588 -17.35 -22.52 -15.62
C THR A 588 -17.96 -23.25 -16.82
N VAL A 589 -17.28 -24.28 -17.30
CA VAL A 589 -17.72 -25.11 -18.42
C VAL A 589 -17.82 -26.54 -17.89
N CYS A 590 -18.97 -27.17 -18.10
CA CYS A 590 -19.20 -28.56 -17.70
C CYS A 590 -19.98 -29.26 -18.83
N GLY A 591 -19.41 -30.33 -19.37
CA GLY A 591 -19.74 -30.77 -20.73
C GLY A 591 -19.59 -29.62 -21.73
N ASN A 592 -20.49 -29.58 -22.72
CA ASN A 592 -20.56 -28.49 -23.71
C ASN A 592 -21.35 -27.25 -23.21
N GLU A 593 -21.65 -27.14 -21.92
CA GLU A 593 -22.53 -26.10 -21.37
C GLU A 593 -21.75 -25.11 -20.49
N LYS A 594 -21.85 -23.80 -20.79
CA LYS A 594 -21.19 -22.73 -20.04
C LYS A 594 -22.12 -22.19 -18.95
N TRP A 595 -21.81 -22.52 -17.71
CA TRP A 595 -22.50 -22.02 -16.52
C TRP A 595 -22.01 -20.63 -16.13
N THR A 596 -22.91 -19.81 -15.58
CA THR A 596 -22.60 -18.50 -14.99
C THR A 596 -23.18 -18.44 -13.59
N LEU A 597 -22.32 -18.24 -12.58
CA LEU A 597 -22.63 -18.35 -11.17
C LEU A 597 -22.39 -16.99 -10.49
N PRO A 598 -23.40 -16.39 -9.82
CA PRO A 598 -23.22 -15.11 -9.15
C PRO A 598 -22.53 -15.30 -7.79
N LEU A 599 -21.35 -14.71 -7.63
CA LEU A 599 -20.61 -14.70 -6.36
C LEU A 599 -20.94 -13.40 -5.61
N ASN A 600 -21.64 -13.52 -4.48
CA ASN A 600 -22.11 -12.39 -3.68
C ASN A 600 -21.81 -12.57 -2.19
N GLY A 601 -21.34 -11.50 -1.54
CA GLY A 601 -21.21 -11.38 -0.09
C GLY A 601 -21.00 -9.94 0.35
N THR A 602 -21.23 -9.68 1.64
CA THR A 602 -20.75 -8.48 2.32
C THR A 602 -19.83 -8.94 3.43
N LEU A 603 -18.61 -8.40 3.45
CA LEU A 603 -17.54 -8.85 4.33
C LEU A 603 -17.26 -7.80 5.38
N PHE A 604 -17.00 -8.24 6.61
CA PHE A 604 -16.78 -7.34 7.74
C PHE A 604 -15.34 -6.80 7.76
N ASN A 605 -15.18 -5.54 8.16
CA ASN A 605 -13.89 -5.04 8.62
C ASN A 605 -13.61 -5.62 10.01
N HIS A 606 -12.50 -6.35 10.17
CA HIS A 606 -12.08 -6.94 11.43
C HIS A 606 -10.66 -6.49 11.80
N PRO A 607 -10.50 -5.29 12.39
CA PRO A 607 -9.22 -4.87 12.95
C PRO A 607 -8.90 -5.70 14.21
N MET A 608 -7.92 -6.60 14.11
CA MET A 608 -7.40 -7.36 15.25
C MET A 608 -6.60 -6.44 16.18
N LYS A 609 -7.25 -5.96 17.25
CA LYS A 609 -6.65 -5.01 18.21
C LYS A 609 -6.51 -5.60 19.63
N HIS A 610 -7.29 -6.61 19.97
CA HIS A 610 -7.27 -7.31 21.25
C HIS A 610 -7.52 -8.80 20.99
N ASN A 611 -6.67 -9.68 21.53
CA ASN A 611 -6.74 -11.14 21.35
C ASN A 611 -7.06 -11.85 22.68
N SER A 612 -7.38 -11.07 23.72
CA SER A 612 -7.64 -11.48 25.10
C SER A 612 -8.94 -10.86 25.59
N VAL A 613 -9.84 -11.66 26.16
CA VAL A 613 -11.11 -11.18 26.77
C VAL A 613 -10.82 -10.22 27.92
N PHE A 614 -9.83 -10.52 28.75
CA PHE A 614 -9.42 -9.63 29.83
C PHE A 614 -8.95 -8.27 29.29
N LYS A 615 -8.04 -8.27 28.32
CA LYS A 615 -7.48 -7.03 27.77
C LYS A 615 -8.55 -6.18 27.06
N PHE A 616 -9.47 -6.80 26.34
CA PHE A 616 -10.60 -6.11 25.71
C PHE A 616 -11.46 -5.35 26.72
N ASN A 617 -11.72 -5.94 27.90
CA ASN A 617 -12.46 -5.28 28.97
C ASN A 617 -11.61 -4.26 29.75
N GLU A 618 -10.29 -4.45 29.86
CA GLU A 618 -9.37 -3.49 30.50
C GLU A 618 -9.23 -2.19 29.68
N ASP A 619 -8.96 -2.29 28.38
CA ASP A 619 -8.75 -1.13 27.48
C ASP A 619 -9.99 -0.21 27.38
N LYS A 620 -11.19 -0.74 27.72
CA LYS A 620 -12.47 -0.02 27.73
C LYS A 620 -12.56 1.07 28.82
N TYR A 621 -11.79 0.94 29.91
CA TYR A 621 -11.76 1.93 30.99
C TYR A 621 -10.70 3.03 30.79
N THR A 622 -9.75 2.85 29.87
CA THR A 622 -8.82 3.90 29.45
C THR A 622 -9.45 4.78 28.36
N GLY A 623 -10.00 5.93 28.77
CA GLY A 623 -10.83 6.79 27.93
C GLY A 623 -10.22 7.16 26.56
N THR A 624 -11.08 7.16 25.54
CA THR A 624 -10.72 7.37 24.13
C THR A 624 -10.26 8.80 23.81
N SER A 625 -8.95 9.02 23.92
CA SER A 625 -8.32 10.26 23.42
C SER A 625 -8.40 10.35 21.89
N LEU A 626 -8.72 11.55 21.37
CA LEU A 626 -8.70 11.88 19.95
C LEU A 626 -7.35 11.60 19.27
N LEU A 627 -6.24 11.58 20.03
CA LEU A 627 -4.91 11.26 19.54
C LEU A 627 -4.77 9.80 19.06
N ASN A 628 -5.57 8.87 19.59
CA ASN A 628 -5.51 7.46 19.19
C ASN A 628 -5.95 7.23 17.73
N LEU A 629 -6.71 8.16 17.15
CA LEU A 629 -7.07 8.15 15.73
C LEU A 629 -5.86 8.37 14.81
N VAL A 630 -4.80 9.04 15.30
CA VAL A 630 -3.59 9.35 14.53
C VAL A 630 -2.59 8.19 14.54
N SER A 631 -2.69 7.28 15.52
CA SER A 631 -1.90 6.03 15.57
C SER A 631 -2.45 4.90 14.71
N GLU A 632 -3.69 4.98 14.22
CA GLU A 632 -4.32 3.95 13.38
C GLU A 632 -4.02 4.21 11.89
N ILE A 633 -2.84 3.76 11.45
CA ILE A 633 -2.25 4.06 10.11
C ILE A 633 -3.01 3.42 8.93
N HIS A 634 -4.08 2.64 9.18
CA HIS A 634 -4.87 1.98 8.13
C HIS A 634 -6.34 2.44 8.16
N MET A 635 -6.74 3.22 7.15
CA MET A 635 -8.14 3.63 6.93
C MET A 635 -8.91 2.50 6.23
N PRO A 636 -10.11 2.11 6.71
CA PRO A 636 -10.90 1.04 6.10
C PRO A 636 -11.57 1.47 4.78
N ASP A 637 -12.09 0.50 4.03
CA ASP A 637 -12.84 0.76 2.79
C ASP A 637 -14.07 1.64 3.06
N LEU A 638 -14.14 2.79 2.37
CA LEU A 638 -15.23 3.76 2.49
C LEU A 638 -16.35 3.53 1.44
N ASN A 639 -16.20 2.58 0.51
CA ASN A 639 -17.29 2.18 -0.39
C ASN A 639 -18.59 1.78 0.34
N PRO A 640 -18.59 0.96 1.41
CA PRO A 640 -19.80 0.72 2.22
C PRO A 640 -20.36 2.02 2.84
N LEU A 641 -19.52 2.96 3.26
CA LEU A 641 -19.97 4.26 3.78
C LEU A 641 -20.69 5.05 2.68
N PHE A 642 -20.14 5.15 1.47
CA PHE A 642 -20.81 5.81 0.34
C PHE A 642 -22.12 5.11 -0.07
N LYS A 643 -22.23 3.80 0.11
CA LYS A 643 -23.49 3.04 -0.11
C LYS A 643 -24.56 3.41 0.92
N VAL A 644 -24.19 3.51 2.21
CA VAL A 644 -25.08 3.98 3.29
C VAL A 644 -25.46 5.46 3.11
N VAL A 645 -24.51 6.32 2.70
CA VAL A 645 -24.76 7.74 2.35
C VAL A 645 -25.80 7.88 1.25
N ARG A 646 -25.71 7.07 0.17
CA ARG A 646 -26.71 7.07 -0.90
C ARG A 646 -28.09 6.60 -0.43
N LEU A 647 -28.13 5.58 0.43
CA LEU A 647 -29.39 5.03 0.96
C LEU A 647 -30.12 6.02 1.88
N HIS A 648 -29.37 6.71 2.75
CA HIS A 648 -29.91 7.64 3.75
C HIS A 648 -29.70 9.13 3.39
N TRP A 649 -29.58 9.46 2.09
CA TRP A 649 -29.12 10.78 1.63
C TRP A 649 -29.84 11.98 2.25
N LYS A 650 -31.15 11.86 2.52
CA LYS A 650 -31.97 12.91 3.18
C LYS A 650 -31.45 13.28 4.58
N ALA A 651 -31.00 12.29 5.35
CA ALA A 651 -30.43 12.51 6.68
C ALA A 651 -29.05 13.18 6.59
N PHE A 652 -28.21 12.74 5.64
CA PHE A 652 -26.91 13.37 5.36
C PHE A 652 -27.07 14.83 4.90
N THR A 653 -28.06 15.16 4.05
CA THR A 653 -28.32 16.55 3.66
C THR A 653 -28.79 17.41 4.83
N ALA A 654 -29.64 16.88 5.72
CA ALA A 654 -30.08 17.61 6.91
C ALA A 654 -28.92 17.86 7.89
N ALA A 655 -28.09 16.84 8.15
CA ALA A 655 -26.92 16.95 9.01
C ALA A 655 -25.85 17.90 8.42
N GLY A 656 -25.64 17.88 7.10
CA GLY A 656 -24.75 18.81 6.40
C GLY A 656 -25.22 20.26 6.47
N ILE A 657 -26.53 20.52 6.33
CA ILE A 657 -27.12 21.85 6.51
C ILE A 657 -26.96 22.31 7.97
N ALA A 658 -27.19 21.44 8.95
CA ALA A 658 -27.01 21.76 10.37
C ALA A 658 -25.54 22.07 10.70
N ALA A 659 -24.58 21.31 10.17
CA ALA A 659 -23.15 21.57 10.33
C ALA A 659 -22.72 22.90 9.72
N LEU A 660 -23.21 23.23 8.51
CA LEU A 660 -22.95 24.53 7.87
C LEU A 660 -23.59 25.70 8.63
N ALA A 661 -24.80 25.52 9.18
CA ALA A 661 -25.45 26.52 10.02
C ALA A 661 -24.67 26.74 11.33
N ALA A 662 -24.20 25.67 11.97
CA ALA A 662 -23.36 25.75 13.17
C ALA A 662 -22.01 26.43 12.90
N ALA A 663 -21.35 26.13 11.77
CA ALA A 663 -20.10 26.76 11.37
C ALA A 663 -20.30 28.25 11.01
N GLY A 664 -21.44 28.60 10.41
CA GLY A 664 -21.83 29.98 10.20
C GLY A 664 -22.07 30.74 11.51
N LEU A 665 -22.76 30.12 12.47
CA LEU A 665 -23.01 30.72 13.78
C LEU A 665 -21.72 30.93 14.59
N THR A 666 -20.80 29.96 14.61
CA THR A 666 -19.51 30.13 15.30
C THR A 666 -18.58 31.15 14.64
N TYR A 667 -18.71 31.37 13.32
CA TYR A 667 -18.05 32.48 12.62
C TYR A 667 -18.72 33.86 12.88
N LEU A 668 -20.00 33.89 13.28
CA LEU A 668 -20.76 35.13 13.50
C LEU A 668 -20.68 35.68 14.92
N PHE A 669 -20.24 34.89 15.90
CA PHE A 669 -20.39 35.23 17.33
C PHE A 669 -19.15 35.72 18.08
N ASP A 670 -17.99 35.86 17.44
CA ASP A 670 -16.87 36.66 17.99
C ASP A 670 -15.90 37.15 16.89
N PRO A 671 -15.36 38.38 16.92
CA PRO A 671 -15.66 39.48 17.82
C PRO A 671 -16.56 40.55 17.17
N VAL A 672 -17.79 40.69 17.67
CA VAL A 672 -18.66 41.82 17.34
C VAL A 672 -18.45 42.95 18.35
N LEU A 673 -17.60 43.90 18.02
CA LEU A 673 -17.64 45.24 18.62
C LEU A 673 -17.47 46.30 17.52
N LEU A 674 -18.41 47.25 17.49
CA LEU A 674 -18.49 48.43 16.61
C LEU A 674 -18.84 48.21 15.12
N ILE A 675 -20.08 48.62 14.81
CA ILE A 675 -20.58 49.18 13.53
C ILE A 675 -20.82 48.17 12.37
N GLY A 676 -21.97 48.18 11.67
CA GLY A 676 -23.18 48.97 11.91
C GLY A 676 -24.05 49.28 10.67
N LEU A 677 -24.97 48.35 10.34
CA LEU A 677 -26.18 48.53 9.51
C LEU A 677 -26.05 48.71 7.98
N CYS A 678 -27.17 48.41 7.30
CA CYS A 678 -27.49 48.48 5.87
C CYS A 678 -26.67 47.56 4.93
N GLY A 679 -27.26 46.61 4.19
CA GLY A 679 -28.68 46.18 4.13
C GLY A 679 -28.89 45.03 3.13
N CYS A 680 -30.01 44.32 3.22
CA CYS A 680 -30.42 43.22 2.33
C CYS A 680 -30.81 43.74 0.91
N SER A 681 -30.99 42.94 -0.17
CA SER A 681 -31.47 41.54 -0.23
C SER A 681 -31.16 40.81 -1.56
N SER A 682 -31.35 39.49 -1.55
CA SER A 682 -31.93 38.67 -2.64
C SER A 682 -31.11 38.24 -3.89
N CYS A 683 -30.72 36.95 -3.83
CA CYS A 683 -31.13 35.88 -4.79
C CYS A 683 -30.46 35.62 -6.16
N ALA A 684 -30.10 34.33 -6.29
CA ALA A 684 -30.35 33.43 -7.43
C ALA A 684 -29.32 33.28 -8.58
N SER A 685 -28.61 32.14 -8.53
CA SER A 685 -28.57 31.07 -9.56
C SER A 685 -28.51 31.44 -11.05
N SER A 686 -27.45 30.97 -11.73
CA SER A 686 -27.60 29.82 -12.64
C SER A 686 -26.23 29.22 -13.05
N SER A 687 -26.20 27.94 -13.40
CA SER A 687 -25.00 27.24 -13.88
C SER A 687 -24.82 27.40 -15.39
N LYS A 688 -23.57 27.48 -15.88
CA LYS A 688 -23.24 27.24 -17.29
C LYS A 688 -21.94 26.46 -17.49
N SER A 689 -22.09 25.33 -18.18
CA SER A 689 -21.14 24.57 -18.99
C SER A 689 -19.65 24.98 -18.94
N PHE A 690 -18.80 24.09 -18.42
CA PHE A 690 -17.36 24.16 -18.62
C PHE A 690 -16.99 23.68 -20.04
N ARG A 691 -16.30 24.52 -20.81
CA ARG A 691 -15.41 24.03 -21.87
C ARG A 691 -14.22 23.33 -21.23
N CYS A 692 -13.69 22.30 -21.89
CA CYS A 692 -12.41 21.68 -21.48
C CYS A 692 -11.26 22.69 -21.69
N THR A 693 -10.88 23.39 -20.62
CA THR A 693 -9.68 24.21 -20.57
C THR A 693 -8.47 23.34 -20.24
N MET A 694 -7.37 23.52 -20.99
CA MET A 694 -6.08 22.94 -20.61
C MET A 694 -5.59 23.53 -19.30
N SER A 695 -4.94 22.73 -18.46
CA SER A 695 -4.38 23.20 -17.18
C SER A 695 -3.24 24.22 -17.41
N PRO A 696 -2.96 25.11 -16.44
CA PRO A 696 -1.92 26.12 -16.59
C PRO A 696 -0.50 25.52 -16.81
N PRO A 697 0.43 26.29 -17.39
CA PRO A 697 1.85 25.96 -17.37
C PRO A 697 2.42 25.95 -15.94
N THR A 698 3.56 25.28 -15.71
CA THR A 698 4.30 25.45 -14.44
C THR A 698 4.91 26.85 -14.37
N PHE A 699 5.32 27.31 -13.18
CA PHE A 699 5.99 28.60 -13.03
C PHE A 699 7.27 28.70 -13.87
N ALA A 700 8.02 27.59 -14.01
CA ALA A 700 9.24 27.53 -14.81
C ALA A 700 8.98 27.51 -16.34
N ASP A 701 7.74 27.22 -16.76
CA ASP A 701 7.30 27.28 -18.16
C ASP A 701 6.74 28.65 -18.58
N LEU A 702 6.60 29.61 -17.65
CA LEU A 702 6.20 30.97 -17.98
C LEU A 702 7.27 31.66 -18.85
N GLY A 703 6.85 32.31 -19.93
CA GLY A 703 7.75 32.89 -20.93
C GLY A 703 8.53 31.89 -21.81
N LYS A 704 8.29 30.58 -21.66
CA LYS A 704 9.03 29.51 -22.37
C LYS A 704 9.03 29.66 -23.89
N SER A 705 7.92 30.11 -24.50
CA SER A 705 7.82 30.33 -25.95
C SER A 705 8.87 31.32 -26.47
N ALA A 706 9.14 32.40 -25.73
CA ALA A 706 10.22 33.33 -26.06
C ALA A 706 11.58 32.70 -25.74
N LYS A 707 11.74 32.13 -24.54
CA LYS A 707 13.00 31.50 -24.09
C LYS A 707 13.52 30.41 -25.05
N ASP A 708 12.62 29.64 -25.65
CA ASP A 708 12.95 28.61 -26.64
C ASP A 708 13.55 29.19 -27.93
N LEU A 709 13.07 30.36 -28.42
CA LEU A 709 13.61 31.03 -29.62
C LEU A 709 15.07 31.51 -29.45
N PHE A 710 15.50 31.78 -28.21
CA PHE A 710 16.88 32.20 -27.91
C PHE A 710 17.82 31.02 -27.63
N ASN A 711 17.30 29.84 -27.24
CA ASN A 711 18.11 28.75 -26.71
C ASN A 711 18.11 27.48 -27.58
N LYS A 712 16.98 27.10 -28.19
CA LYS A 712 16.89 25.84 -28.96
C LYS A 712 17.46 25.99 -30.37
N GLY A 713 18.24 25.00 -30.81
CA GLY A 713 18.77 24.92 -32.18
C GLY A 713 19.95 25.84 -32.47
N TYR A 714 20.67 26.30 -31.46
CA TYR A 714 21.98 26.95 -31.63
C TYR A 714 23.05 26.06 -30.99
N ASN A 715 24.04 25.64 -31.77
CA ASN A 715 25.13 24.75 -31.33
C ASN A 715 26.51 25.43 -31.41
N HIS A 716 26.57 26.76 -31.52
CA HIS A 716 27.83 27.50 -31.71
C HIS A 716 28.84 27.23 -30.57
N GLY A 717 30.08 26.88 -30.94
CA GLY A 717 31.12 26.42 -30.02
C GLY A 717 31.10 24.92 -29.74
N PHE A 718 30.15 24.16 -30.31
CA PHE A 718 30.01 22.72 -30.12
C PHE A 718 29.84 21.95 -31.44
N LEU A 719 30.35 20.72 -31.47
CA LEU A 719 29.88 19.68 -32.38
C LEU A 719 28.99 18.73 -31.57
N LYS A 720 27.73 18.56 -31.97
CA LYS A 720 26.73 17.79 -31.23
C LYS A 720 26.13 16.68 -32.09
N VAL A 721 25.93 15.51 -31.50
CA VAL A 721 25.16 14.41 -32.08
C VAL A 721 24.15 13.94 -31.04
N ASP A 722 22.87 14.01 -31.38
CA ASP A 722 21.75 13.50 -30.58
C ASP A 722 21.07 12.36 -31.36
N SER A 723 20.79 11.26 -30.68
CA SER A 723 20.05 10.10 -31.23
C SER A 723 18.93 9.71 -30.26
N THR A 724 17.69 9.74 -30.74
CA THR A 724 16.49 9.35 -29.98
C THR A 724 15.85 8.13 -30.62
N THR A 725 16.04 6.93 -30.06
CA THR A 725 15.35 5.72 -30.51
C THR A 725 14.22 5.34 -29.55
N LYS A 726 13.19 4.69 -30.08
CA LYS A 726 12.00 4.24 -29.32
C LYS A 726 11.75 2.77 -29.63
N ALA A 727 11.24 2.01 -28.67
CA ALA A 727 11.00 0.58 -28.80
C ALA A 727 9.73 0.13 -28.05
N GLY A 728 9.20 -1.03 -28.45
CA GLY A 728 7.92 -1.57 -28.00
C GLY A 728 6.73 -0.99 -28.79
N ASP A 729 5.66 -1.78 -28.92
CA ASP A 729 4.52 -1.48 -29.81
C ASP A 729 3.81 -0.16 -29.47
N SER A 730 3.80 0.23 -28.19
CA SER A 730 3.25 1.51 -27.72
C SER A 730 4.30 2.61 -27.44
N LYS A 731 5.57 2.37 -27.84
CA LYS A 731 6.75 3.27 -27.68
C LYS A 731 7.06 3.57 -26.20
N GLU A 732 7.06 2.48 -25.43
CA GLU A 732 7.21 2.41 -23.97
C GLU A 732 8.65 2.72 -23.53
N VAL A 733 9.62 2.24 -24.30
CA VAL A 733 11.06 2.49 -24.07
C VAL A 733 11.54 3.57 -25.03
N GLU A 734 12.30 4.53 -24.51
CA GLU A 734 12.82 5.68 -25.25
C GLU A 734 14.26 5.97 -24.80
N PHE A 735 15.22 5.64 -25.67
CA PHE A 735 16.65 5.83 -25.44
C PHE A 735 17.10 7.14 -26.10
N LYS A 736 17.86 7.96 -25.36
CA LYS A 736 18.42 9.22 -25.86
C LYS A 736 19.91 9.27 -25.58
N THR A 737 20.70 9.06 -26.62
CA THR A 737 22.15 9.22 -26.58
C THR A 737 22.51 10.59 -27.12
N SER A 738 23.26 11.38 -26.35
CA SER A 738 23.77 12.68 -26.75
C SER A 738 25.28 12.72 -26.57
N ALA A 739 25.99 13.28 -27.54
CA ALA A 739 27.42 13.56 -27.48
C ALA A 739 27.68 15.02 -27.89
N SER A 740 28.52 15.72 -27.16
CA SER A 740 28.88 17.12 -27.40
C SER A 740 30.38 17.34 -27.22
N HIS A 741 31.06 17.72 -28.30
CA HIS A 741 32.46 18.14 -28.26
C HIS A 741 32.52 19.68 -28.22
N ASN A 742 33.10 20.23 -27.16
CA ASN A 742 33.26 21.67 -26.97
C ASN A 742 34.54 22.16 -27.68
N LEU A 743 34.36 22.87 -28.79
CA LEU A 743 35.44 23.35 -29.66
C LEU A 743 36.37 24.38 -28.99
N GLY A 744 35.91 25.05 -27.92
CA GLY A 744 36.72 26.02 -27.17
C GLY A 744 37.53 25.41 -26.01
N SER A 745 37.28 24.16 -25.63
CA SER A 745 38.00 23.50 -24.51
C SER A 745 38.50 22.09 -24.81
N GLY A 746 38.23 21.54 -26.00
CA GLY A 746 38.63 20.19 -26.40
C GLY A 746 37.93 19.06 -25.63
N LYS A 747 36.96 19.38 -24.77
CA LYS A 747 36.27 18.38 -23.94
C LYS A 747 35.12 17.75 -24.71
N LEU A 748 35.08 16.42 -24.71
CA LEU A 748 33.93 15.61 -25.13
C LEU A 748 33.09 15.27 -23.90
N GLY A 749 31.81 15.63 -23.91
CA GLY A 749 30.81 15.23 -22.92
C GLY A 749 29.73 14.39 -23.58
N GLY A 750 29.31 13.29 -22.94
CA GLY A 750 28.21 12.45 -23.42
C GLY A 750 27.20 12.15 -22.32
N ASN A 751 25.93 12.00 -22.69
CA ASN A 751 24.86 11.55 -21.80
C ASN A 751 23.98 10.51 -22.49
N LEU A 752 23.60 9.47 -21.75
CA LEU A 752 22.62 8.46 -22.11
C LEU A 752 21.44 8.57 -21.13
N ASP A 753 20.28 9.02 -21.61
CA ASP A 753 19.00 8.94 -20.90
C ASP A 753 18.23 7.70 -21.39
N VAL A 754 17.80 6.82 -20.49
CA VAL A 754 16.98 5.63 -20.78
C VAL A 754 15.63 5.77 -20.08
N LYS A 755 14.57 6.03 -20.84
CA LYS A 755 13.22 6.27 -20.32
C LYS A 755 12.32 5.05 -20.54
N TYR A 756 11.71 4.56 -19.45
CA TYR A 756 10.82 3.39 -19.44
C TYR A 756 9.45 3.79 -18.86
N LYS A 757 8.40 3.72 -19.67
CA LYS A 757 7.03 4.08 -19.31
C LYS A 757 6.28 2.80 -18.95
N ILE A 758 5.52 2.80 -17.84
CA ILE A 758 4.63 1.68 -17.47
C ILE A 758 3.20 2.22 -17.35
N PRO A 759 2.43 2.27 -18.46
CA PRO A 759 1.11 2.90 -18.49
C PRO A 759 0.14 2.33 -17.45
N ALA A 760 0.19 1.01 -17.21
CA ALA A 760 -0.68 0.30 -16.27
C ALA A 760 -0.63 0.83 -14.82
N TYR A 761 0.48 1.44 -14.40
CA TYR A 761 0.67 2.00 -13.05
C TYR A 761 0.87 3.54 -13.05
N GLY A 762 0.67 4.20 -14.20
CA GLY A 762 0.99 5.63 -14.38
C GLY A 762 2.46 5.99 -14.13
N LEU A 763 3.35 4.99 -14.07
CA LEU A 763 4.75 5.12 -13.70
C LEU A 763 5.59 5.48 -14.92
N THR A 764 6.67 6.23 -14.72
CA THR A 764 7.71 6.42 -15.73
C THR A 764 9.07 6.54 -15.04
N LEU A 765 9.93 5.57 -15.27
CA LEU A 765 11.33 5.57 -14.86
C LEU A 765 12.16 6.28 -15.93
N THR A 766 13.19 7.01 -15.55
CA THR A 766 14.22 7.53 -16.46
C THR A 766 15.57 7.47 -15.78
N GLU A 767 16.40 6.53 -16.19
CA GLU A 767 17.81 6.47 -15.81
C GLU A 767 18.63 7.40 -16.70
N LYS A 768 19.69 7.98 -16.15
CA LYS A 768 20.60 8.90 -16.82
C LYS A 768 22.03 8.57 -16.45
N TRP A 769 22.92 8.55 -17.42
CA TRP A 769 24.35 8.33 -17.19
C TRP A 769 25.16 9.30 -18.04
N ASN A 770 26.13 10.00 -17.45
CA ASN A 770 27.02 10.91 -18.16
C ASN A 770 28.50 10.50 -18.08
N THR A 771 29.30 11.04 -19.00
CA THR A 771 30.76 10.80 -19.07
C THR A 771 31.54 11.40 -17.88
N GLU A 772 30.91 12.20 -17.02
CA GLU A 772 31.48 12.62 -15.73
C GLU A 772 31.28 11.58 -14.61
N ASN A 773 30.79 10.38 -14.98
CA ASN A 773 30.44 9.30 -14.05
C ASN A 773 29.51 9.78 -12.93
N GLN A 774 28.37 10.34 -13.35
CA GLN A 774 27.20 10.63 -12.52
C GLN A 774 26.03 9.80 -13.05
N LEU A 775 25.28 9.20 -12.12
CA LEU A 775 24.10 8.36 -12.37
C LEU A 775 22.87 9.06 -11.81
N GLY A 776 21.87 9.31 -12.65
CA GLY A 776 20.65 10.04 -12.31
C GLY A 776 19.40 9.18 -12.51
N THR A 777 18.69 8.86 -11.44
CA THR A 777 17.46 8.06 -11.45
C THR A 777 16.26 8.97 -11.22
N ILE A 778 15.35 9.06 -12.19
CA ILE A 778 14.10 9.84 -12.08
C ILE A 778 12.91 8.87 -12.10
N ILE A 779 12.06 8.92 -11.08
CA ILE A 779 10.83 8.14 -10.95
C ILE A 779 9.65 9.10 -10.95
N GLU A 780 8.87 9.11 -12.03
CA GLU A 780 7.63 9.88 -12.16
C GLU A 780 6.41 8.98 -11.89
N VAL A 781 5.49 9.42 -11.03
CA VAL A 781 4.18 8.77 -10.80
C VAL A 781 3.07 9.76 -11.16
N ASN A 782 2.19 9.39 -12.09
CA ASN A 782 1.13 10.27 -12.59
C ASN A 782 -0.26 9.78 -12.15
N GLU A 783 -1.06 10.68 -11.60
CA GLU A 783 -2.48 10.56 -11.22
C GLU A 783 -2.89 9.48 -10.19
N GLN A 784 -2.01 8.55 -9.82
CA GLN A 784 -2.30 7.48 -8.84
C GLN A 784 -2.77 7.99 -7.47
N PHE A 785 -2.24 9.12 -7.00
CA PHE A 785 -2.55 9.70 -5.69
C PHE A 785 -3.57 10.86 -5.76
N GLY A 786 -4.13 11.15 -6.94
CA GLY A 786 -5.08 12.23 -7.13
C GLY A 786 -5.11 12.76 -8.57
N ARG A 787 -6.29 13.20 -9.04
CA ARG A 787 -6.46 13.74 -10.39
C ARG A 787 -5.60 14.99 -10.60
N GLY A 788 -4.86 15.00 -11.70
CA GLY A 788 -3.91 16.04 -12.06
C GLY A 788 -2.65 16.10 -11.19
N LEU A 789 -2.45 15.17 -10.23
CA LEU A 789 -1.26 15.15 -9.38
C LEU A 789 -0.17 14.26 -9.99
N LYS A 790 0.99 14.86 -10.23
CA LYS A 790 2.22 14.16 -10.60
C LYS A 790 3.22 14.27 -9.45
N LEU A 791 3.74 13.13 -8.99
CA LEU A 791 4.90 13.08 -8.12
C LEU A 791 6.14 12.72 -8.95
N THR A 792 7.31 13.22 -8.56
CA THR A 792 8.57 12.92 -9.24
C THR A 792 9.72 12.92 -8.23
N PHE A 793 10.36 11.78 -8.06
CA PHE A 793 11.60 11.62 -7.30
C PHE A 793 12.77 11.67 -8.29
N ASP A 794 13.76 12.52 -8.02
CA ASP A 794 14.85 12.86 -8.93
C ASP A 794 16.16 12.77 -8.14
N SER A 795 16.91 11.68 -8.34
CA SER A 795 18.06 11.29 -7.53
C SER A 795 19.33 11.28 -8.36
N LEU A 796 20.35 12.03 -7.94
CA LEU A 796 21.67 12.06 -8.58
C LEU A 796 22.73 11.50 -7.63
N TYR A 797 23.52 10.55 -8.13
CA TYR A 797 24.66 9.96 -7.45
C TYR A 797 25.93 10.18 -8.28
N ALA A 798 26.98 10.68 -7.63
CA ALA A 798 28.31 10.83 -8.22
C ALA A 798 29.28 9.82 -7.55
N PRO A 799 29.37 8.56 -8.03
CA PRO A 799 30.26 7.53 -7.49
C PRO A 799 31.68 8.02 -7.16
N HIS A 800 32.28 8.80 -8.06
CA HIS A 800 33.65 9.30 -7.94
C HIS A 800 33.86 10.28 -6.77
N ALA A 801 32.80 10.88 -6.23
CA ALA A 801 32.83 11.84 -5.13
C ALA A 801 32.05 11.36 -3.88
N GLY A 802 31.48 10.15 -3.92
CA GLY A 802 30.56 9.63 -2.90
C GLY A 802 29.25 10.42 -2.72
N LYS A 803 29.08 11.52 -3.46
CA LYS A 803 28.02 12.51 -3.24
C LYS A 803 26.68 12.02 -3.78
N ARG A 804 25.64 12.07 -2.93
CA ARG A 804 24.24 11.80 -3.27
C ARG A 804 23.43 13.07 -3.06
N THR A 805 22.53 13.38 -3.99
CA THR A 805 21.57 14.49 -3.87
C THR A 805 20.24 14.04 -4.46
N GLY A 806 19.20 13.96 -3.62
CA GLY A 806 17.84 13.72 -4.09
C GLY A 806 17.03 15.01 -4.20
N LYS A 807 15.93 14.96 -4.93
CA LYS A 807 14.88 15.98 -5.01
C LYS A 807 13.53 15.28 -5.09
N LEU A 808 12.59 15.71 -4.24
CA LEU A 808 11.19 15.29 -4.34
C LEU A 808 10.37 16.44 -4.90
N LYS A 809 9.66 16.20 -6.00
CA LYS A 809 8.81 17.17 -6.70
C LYS A 809 7.36 16.69 -6.68
N ALA A 810 6.44 17.60 -6.41
CA ALA A 810 5.00 17.41 -6.56
C ALA A 810 4.46 18.52 -7.46
N ASP A 811 3.72 18.15 -8.51
CA ASP A 811 3.12 19.06 -9.50
C ASP A 811 1.64 18.72 -9.64
N TRP A 812 0.78 19.62 -9.18
CA TRP A 812 -0.67 19.43 -9.17
C TRP A 812 -1.33 20.40 -10.15
N SER A 813 -1.81 19.86 -11.28
CA SER A 813 -2.46 20.63 -12.33
C SER A 813 -3.98 20.55 -12.21
N LEU A 814 -4.61 21.69 -11.89
CA LEU A 814 -6.06 21.91 -11.89
C LEU A 814 -6.45 22.66 -13.17
N GLN A 815 -7.75 22.85 -13.43
CA GLN A 815 -8.24 23.53 -14.64
C GLN A 815 -7.90 25.03 -14.69
N THR A 816 -7.80 25.69 -13.53
CA THR A 816 -7.57 27.15 -13.39
C THR A 816 -6.32 27.49 -12.57
N ALA A 817 -5.64 26.49 -12.01
CA ALA A 817 -4.45 26.65 -11.18
C ALA A 817 -3.47 25.50 -11.40
N ARG A 818 -2.18 25.74 -11.17
CA ARG A 818 -1.16 24.69 -11.09
C ARG A 818 -0.21 25.00 -9.95
N ILE A 819 0.00 24.04 -9.07
CA ILE A 819 0.80 24.20 -7.84
C ILE A 819 1.96 23.21 -7.90
N THR A 820 3.18 23.70 -7.75
CA THR A 820 4.41 22.90 -7.80
C THR A 820 5.23 23.10 -6.53
N ALA A 821 5.63 22.02 -5.86
CA ALA A 821 6.56 22.02 -4.74
C ALA A 821 7.77 21.13 -5.05
N GLU A 822 8.98 21.58 -4.69
CA GLU A 822 10.23 20.83 -4.80
C GLU A 822 11.00 20.92 -3.48
N VAL A 823 11.36 19.76 -2.90
CA VAL A 823 12.18 19.65 -1.69
C VAL A 823 13.49 18.97 -2.04
N GLY A 824 14.61 19.65 -1.81
CA GLY A 824 15.95 19.06 -1.96
C GLY A 824 16.28 18.10 -0.82
N LEU A 825 16.47 16.82 -1.12
CA LEU A 825 16.84 15.79 -0.16
C LEU A 825 18.37 15.77 0.02
N THR A 826 18.86 16.68 0.85
CA THR A 826 20.26 16.80 1.29
C THR A 826 20.31 17.21 2.77
N SER A 827 21.50 17.32 3.37
CA SER A 827 21.67 17.82 4.75
C SER A 827 21.23 19.29 4.95
N ALA A 828 21.05 20.05 3.88
CA ALA A 828 20.52 21.40 3.87
C ALA A 828 19.35 21.48 2.87
N PRO A 829 18.14 21.04 3.25
CA PRO A 829 17.01 20.98 2.32
C PRO A 829 16.51 22.37 1.92
N VAL A 830 16.69 22.74 0.65
CA VAL A 830 16.02 23.89 0.05
C VAL A 830 14.61 23.48 -0.40
N ILE A 831 13.62 24.25 0.02
CA ILE A 831 12.21 24.05 -0.29
C ILE A 831 11.77 25.14 -1.28
N ASN A 832 11.33 24.75 -2.46
CA ASN A 832 10.74 25.65 -3.46
C ASN A 832 9.23 25.37 -3.54
N ALA A 833 8.41 26.39 -3.49
CA ALA A 833 6.97 26.30 -3.70
C ALA A 833 6.52 27.37 -4.70
N ALA A 834 5.71 27.00 -5.68
CA ALA A 834 5.17 27.93 -6.67
C ALA A 834 3.73 27.60 -7.05
N GLY A 835 2.97 28.62 -7.45
CA GLY A 835 1.62 28.51 -7.96
C GLY A 835 1.41 29.40 -9.17
N VAL A 836 0.71 28.90 -10.18
CA VAL A 836 0.30 29.63 -11.38
C VAL A 836 -1.22 29.54 -11.52
N PHE A 837 -1.90 30.68 -11.49
CA PHE A 837 -3.33 30.80 -11.73
C PHE A 837 -3.59 31.30 -13.15
N SER A 838 -4.60 30.74 -13.82
CA SER A 838 -5.00 31.09 -15.18
C SER A 838 -6.47 31.46 -15.24
N ARG A 839 -6.78 32.58 -15.90
CA ARG A 839 -8.15 32.97 -16.24
C ARG A 839 -8.19 33.76 -17.53
N GLU A 840 -9.00 33.30 -18.49
CA GLU A 840 -9.32 34.04 -19.72
C GLU A 840 -8.08 34.49 -20.53
N GLY A 841 -6.98 33.73 -20.45
CA GLY A 841 -5.69 34.01 -21.11
C GLY A 841 -4.65 34.69 -20.20
N TRP A 842 -5.06 35.29 -19.08
CA TRP A 842 -4.15 35.89 -18.10
C TRP A 842 -3.55 34.82 -17.19
N LEU A 843 -2.24 34.96 -16.92
CA LEU A 843 -1.45 34.07 -16.08
C LEU A 843 -0.83 34.87 -14.92
N PHE A 844 -1.05 34.43 -13.70
CA PHE A 844 -0.48 35.00 -12.48
C PHE A 844 0.33 33.93 -11.76
N GLY A 845 1.65 34.10 -11.72
CA GLY A 845 2.59 33.19 -11.08
C GLY A 845 3.21 33.79 -9.82
N ALA A 846 3.38 32.99 -8.79
CA ALA A 846 4.23 33.30 -7.64
C ALA A 846 5.09 32.08 -7.29
N ALA A 847 6.34 32.30 -6.91
CA ALA A 847 7.28 31.28 -6.44
C ALA A 847 8.11 31.80 -5.27
N ALA A 848 8.39 30.91 -4.32
CA ALA A 848 9.21 31.18 -3.14
C ALA A 848 10.18 30.03 -2.90
N SER A 849 11.41 30.36 -2.51
CA SER A 849 12.48 29.42 -2.18
C SER A 849 12.96 29.69 -0.76
N PHE A 850 12.85 28.70 0.13
CA PHE A 850 13.29 28.77 1.51
C PHE A 850 14.48 27.84 1.74
N ASP A 851 15.53 28.36 2.36
CA ASP A 851 16.72 27.60 2.76
C ASP A 851 16.69 27.35 4.27
N THR A 852 16.51 26.09 4.67
CA THR A 852 16.46 25.69 6.08
C THR A 852 17.81 25.77 6.79
N SER A 853 18.93 25.85 6.06
CA SER A 853 20.26 25.92 6.68
C SER A 853 20.59 27.33 7.17
N THR A 854 20.10 28.37 6.47
CA THR A 854 20.22 29.77 6.90
C THR A 854 18.94 30.32 7.56
N ASN A 855 17.84 29.53 7.56
CA ASN A 855 16.49 29.93 7.98
C ASN A 855 16.01 31.22 7.30
N LYS A 856 16.32 31.37 6.00
CA LYS A 856 16.01 32.57 5.21
C LYS A 856 15.26 32.21 3.93
N LEU A 857 14.44 33.17 3.50
CA LEU A 857 13.81 33.16 2.20
C LEU A 857 14.90 33.49 1.15
N ALA A 858 15.43 32.45 0.50
CA ALA A 858 16.54 32.54 -0.44
C ALA A 858 16.15 33.25 -1.75
N SER A 859 14.90 33.08 -2.20
CA SER A 859 14.34 33.92 -3.25
C SER A 859 12.81 34.00 -3.22
N THR A 860 12.28 35.06 -3.80
CA THR A 860 10.85 35.25 -4.10
C THR A 860 10.73 35.77 -5.52
N SER A 861 9.91 35.11 -6.33
CA SER A 861 9.66 35.49 -7.72
C SER A 861 8.17 35.69 -7.95
N LEU A 862 7.80 36.81 -8.58
CA LEU A 862 6.45 37.07 -9.06
C LEU A 862 6.48 37.12 -10.58
N ALA A 863 5.45 36.57 -11.22
CA ALA A 863 5.32 36.53 -12.68
C ALA A 863 3.89 36.86 -13.10
N PHE A 864 3.77 37.57 -14.21
CA PHE A 864 2.51 37.98 -14.81
C PHE A 864 2.60 37.81 -16.33
N GLY A 865 1.54 37.32 -16.96
CA GLY A 865 1.54 37.11 -18.40
C GLY A 865 0.16 37.08 -19.03
N HIS A 866 0.14 37.14 -20.35
CA HIS A 866 -1.06 36.98 -21.16
C HIS A 866 -0.73 36.07 -22.35
N GLN A 867 -1.43 34.94 -22.47
CA GLN A 867 -1.18 33.92 -23.47
C GLN A 867 -2.41 33.76 -24.39
N THR A 868 -2.17 33.95 -25.68
CA THR A 868 -3.14 33.69 -26.76
C THR A 868 -2.57 32.65 -27.73
N SER A 869 -3.32 32.30 -28.78
CA SER A 869 -2.82 31.45 -29.88
C SER A 869 -1.71 32.10 -30.69
N ASN A 870 -1.64 33.44 -30.71
CA ASN A 870 -0.79 34.19 -31.64
C ASN A 870 0.39 34.87 -30.93
N TYR A 871 0.21 35.31 -29.69
CA TYR A 871 1.28 35.91 -28.89
C TYR A 871 1.24 35.48 -27.41
N THR A 872 2.40 35.54 -26.76
CA THR A 872 2.56 35.33 -25.32
C THR A 872 3.37 36.49 -24.75
N LEU A 873 2.75 37.31 -23.91
CA LEU A 873 3.41 38.32 -23.09
C LEU A 873 3.74 37.70 -21.73
N HIS A 874 4.92 38.00 -21.19
CA HIS A 874 5.37 37.59 -19.87
C HIS A 874 6.22 38.70 -19.24
N SER A 875 6.07 38.91 -17.94
CA SER A 875 6.80 39.87 -17.11
C SER A 875 7.04 39.24 -15.74
N PHE A 876 8.21 39.45 -15.16
CA PHE A 876 8.60 38.83 -13.89
C PHE A 876 9.53 39.72 -13.07
N VAL A 877 9.52 39.49 -11.76
CA VAL A 877 10.35 40.16 -10.76
C VAL A 877 10.91 39.11 -9.81
N VAL A 878 12.22 39.11 -9.58
CA VAL A 878 12.91 38.25 -8.61
C VAL A 878 13.58 39.10 -7.55
N ASN A 879 13.35 38.77 -6.28
CA ASN A 879 13.94 39.38 -5.09
C ASN A 879 13.76 40.91 -4.99
N SER A 880 12.80 41.48 -5.72
CA SER A 880 12.61 42.93 -5.91
C SER A 880 13.82 43.67 -6.50
N THR A 881 14.82 42.94 -7.03
CA THR A 881 16.07 43.49 -7.58
C THR A 881 16.25 43.20 -9.06
N ASP A 882 15.76 42.07 -9.54
CA ASP A 882 15.87 41.64 -10.93
C ASP A 882 14.49 41.67 -11.58
N PHE A 883 14.35 42.46 -12.63
CA PHE A 883 13.11 42.65 -13.37
C PHE A 883 13.31 42.19 -14.81
N GLY A 884 12.29 41.61 -15.42
CA GLY A 884 12.36 41.26 -16.83
C GLY A 884 11.01 41.03 -17.49
N ALA A 885 11.00 41.12 -18.81
CA ALA A 885 9.84 40.88 -19.65
C ALA A 885 10.24 40.11 -20.91
N SER A 886 9.30 39.39 -21.49
CA SER A 886 9.48 38.74 -22.78
C SER A 886 8.18 38.72 -23.56
N LEU A 887 8.27 38.93 -24.86
CA LEU A 887 7.15 38.83 -25.80
C LEU A 887 7.52 37.81 -26.87
N PHE A 888 6.67 36.80 -27.03
CA PHE A 888 6.66 35.89 -28.18
C PHE A 888 5.48 36.27 -29.08
N HIS A 889 5.69 36.37 -30.40
CA HIS A 889 4.66 36.66 -31.38
C HIS A 889 4.85 35.81 -32.64
N LYS A 890 3.87 34.95 -32.93
CA LYS A 890 3.74 34.23 -34.19
C LYS A 890 3.07 35.14 -35.23
N VAL A 891 3.89 35.92 -35.92
CA VAL A 891 3.46 36.94 -36.90
C VAL A 891 2.83 36.30 -38.15
N ALA A 892 3.33 35.13 -38.55
CA ALA A 892 2.77 34.35 -39.65
C ALA A 892 2.79 32.84 -39.33
N HIS A 893 2.16 32.03 -40.17
CA HIS A 893 2.17 30.57 -39.99
C HIS A 893 3.59 29.97 -39.94
N ASN A 894 4.55 30.63 -40.61
CA ASN A 894 5.96 30.28 -40.77
C ASN A 894 6.96 31.31 -40.19
N VAL A 895 6.51 32.36 -39.49
CA VAL A 895 7.38 33.39 -38.87
C VAL A 895 7.03 33.57 -37.40
N GLU A 896 8.02 33.37 -36.53
CA GLU A 896 7.94 33.55 -35.08
C GLU A 896 9.02 34.53 -34.62
N ILE A 897 8.63 35.56 -33.87
CA ILE A 897 9.55 36.58 -33.32
C ILE A 897 9.48 36.54 -31.79
N GLY A 898 10.62 36.69 -31.14
CA GLY A 898 10.76 36.78 -29.70
C GLY A 898 11.62 37.97 -29.29
N THR A 899 11.22 38.69 -28.25
CA THR A 899 12.08 39.68 -27.57
C THR A 899 12.12 39.38 -26.08
N ILE A 900 13.27 39.65 -25.46
CA ILE A 900 13.52 39.56 -24.02
C ILE A 900 14.15 40.89 -23.59
N LEU A 901 13.65 41.44 -22.48
CA LEU A 901 14.16 42.62 -21.80
C LEU A 901 14.42 42.26 -20.32
N GLY A 902 15.49 42.77 -19.73
CA GLY A 902 15.82 42.56 -18.33
C GLY A 902 16.61 43.73 -17.77
N TRP A 903 16.44 44.03 -16.49
CA TRP A 903 17.27 45.02 -15.79
C TRP A 903 17.43 44.66 -14.31
N LYS A 904 18.62 44.93 -13.79
CA LYS A 904 18.97 44.69 -12.38
C LYS A 904 19.14 46.03 -11.67
N VAL A 905 18.48 46.20 -10.53
CA VAL A 905 18.67 47.37 -9.66
C VAL A 905 20.12 47.38 -9.15
N GLY A 906 20.87 48.42 -9.52
CA GLY A 906 22.32 48.51 -9.27
C GLY A 906 23.21 47.83 -10.31
N GLY A 907 22.65 47.30 -11.40
CA GLY A 907 23.40 46.77 -12.54
C GLY A 907 23.85 47.87 -13.52
N SER A 908 24.80 47.53 -14.41
CA SER A 908 25.43 48.46 -15.36
C SER A 908 24.67 48.69 -16.68
N GLY A 909 23.38 48.32 -16.74
CA GLY A 909 22.55 48.54 -17.92
C GLY A 909 21.27 47.70 -17.94
N ALA A 910 20.57 47.73 -19.07
CA ALA A 910 19.48 46.82 -19.38
C ALA A 910 19.94 45.76 -20.39
N ASP A 911 19.59 44.50 -20.14
CA ASP A 911 19.75 43.42 -21.09
C ASP A 911 18.58 43.43 -22.07
N PHE A 912 18.89 43.48 -23.36
CA PHE A 912 17.91 43.23 -24.41
C PHE A 912 18.39 42.12 -25.34
N GLY A 913 17.43 41.35 -25.84
CA GLY A 913 17.65 40.37 -26.88
C GLY A 913 16.49 40.34 -27.85
N LEU A 914 16.79 40.20 -29.14
CA LEU A 914 15.81 39.97 -30.21
C LEU A 914 16.13 38.63 -30.88
N ALA A 915 15.12 37.81 -31.12
CA ALA A 915 15.24 36.54 -31.84
C ALA A 915 14.11 36.37 -32.87
N THR A 916 14.40 35.64 -33.93
CA THR A 916 13.43 35.26 -34.97
C THR A 916 13.68 33.83 -35.43
N LYS A 917 12.60 33.15 -35.81
CA LYS A 917 12.59 31.85 -36.47
C LYS A 917 11.72 31.95 -37.72
N TYR A 918 12.27 31.50 -38.83
CA TYR A 918 11.61 31.50 -40.13
C TYR A 918 11.69 30.10 -40.76
N SER A 919 10.56 29.58 -41.21
CA SER A 919 10.44 28.28 -41.87
C SER A 919 10.00 28.46 -43.34
N PRO A 920 10.92 28.79 -44.26
CA PRO A 920 10.58 29.01 -45.67
C PRO A 920 10.01 27.76 -46.36
N THR A 921 10.46 26.57 -45.96
CA THR A 921 9.92 25.27 -46.38
C THR A 921 9.57 24.43 -45.14
N ARG A 922 9.08 23.20 -45.35
CA ARG A 922 8.84 22.26 -44.23
C ARG A 922 10.16 21.73 -43.64
N ASP A 923 11.18 21.65 -44.47
CA ASP A 923 12.43 20.94 -44.20
C ASP A 923 13.54 21.88 -43.73
N LEU A 924 13.46 23.19 -44.05
CA LEU A 924 14.42 24.21 -43.64
C LEU A 924 13.83 25.15 -42.57
N VAL A 925 14.53 25.29 -41.45
CA VAL A 925 14.24 26.24 -40.36
C VAL A 925 15.45 27.11 -40.11
N LEU A 926 15.33 28.40 -40.41
CA LEU A 926 16.31 29.44 -40.11
C LEU A 926 15.99 30.08 -38.75
N ARG A 927 17.03 30.40 -37.97
CA ARG A 927 16.92 31.08 -36.68
C ARG A 927 18.01 32.13 -36.56
N ALA A 928 17.70 33.29 -36.01
CA ALA A 928 18.68 34.33 -35.72
C ALA A 928 18.37 35.00 -34.38
N LYS A 929 19.40 35.40 -33.64
CA LYS A 929 19.30 36.20 -32.42
C LYS A 929 20.41 37.25 -32.30
N LEU A 930 20.08 38.36 -31.66
CA LEU A 930 20.94 39.49 -31.32
C LEU A 930 20.81 39.79 -29.82
N ASN A 931 21.89 40.25 -29.17
CA ASN A 931 21.87 40.77 -27.80
C ASN A 931 22.47 42.19 -27.71
N ASN A 932 22.29 42.84 -26.54
CA ASN A 932 22.91 44.12 -26.18
C ASN A 932 24.44 44.16 -26.37
N SER A 933 25.13 43.06 -26.11
CA SER A 933 26.57 42.90 -26.35
C SER A 933 26.97 42.82 -27.83
N SER A 934 26.05 43.13 -28.76
CA SER A 934 26.27 43.14 -30.22
C SER A 934 26.78 41.80 -30.77
N GLN A 935 26.33 40.69 -30.17
CA GLN A 935 26.60 39.34 -30.64
C GLN A 935 25.42 38.87 -31.49
N ILE A 936 25.68 38.56 -32.77
CA ILE A 936 24.70 37.96 -33.67
C ILE A 936 24.97 36.47 -33.75
N ALA A 937 23.97 35.65 -33.43
CA ALA A 937 24.01 34.21 -33.67
C ALA A 937 22.96 33.79 -34.69
N MET A 938 23.35 32.99 -35.67
CA MET A 938 22.48 32.47 -36.73
C MET A 938 22.57 30.94 -36.78
N ALA A 939 21.47 30.27 -37.09
CA ALA A 939 21.42 28.84 -37.27
C ALA A 939 20.47 28.44 -38.40
N ALA A 940 20.81 27.37 -39.11
CA ALA A 940 20.00 26.75 -40.15
C ALA A 940 19.88 25.25 -39.86
N THR A 941 18.66 24.80 -39.54
CA THR A 941 18.31 23.38 -39.39
C THR A 941 17.67 22.89 -40.69
N HIS A 942 18.23 21.85 -41.30
CA HIS A 942 17.70 21.20 -42.50
C HIS A 942 17.37 19.72 -42.20
N SER A 943 16.14 19.27 -42.47
CA SER A 943 15.79 17.85 -42.47
C SER A 943 16.33 17.21 -43.74
N LEU A 944 17.33 16.33 -43.60
CA LEU A 944 17.92 15.57 -44.72
C LEU A 944 17.07 14.34 -45.07
N SER A 945 16.36 13.81 -44.07
CA SER A 945 15.30 12.82 -44.21
C SER A 945 14.22 13.10 -43.15
N PRO A 946 13.13 12.30 -43.05
CA PRO A 946 12.23 12.34 -41.90
C PRO A 946 12.96 12.08 -40.57
N ASP A 947 13.98 11.22 -40.62
CA ASP A 947 14.72 10.70 -39.46
C ASP A 947 15.91 11.58 -39.06
N LEU A 948 16.54 12.26 -40.01
CA LEU A 948 17.82 12.96 -39.82
C LEU A 948 17.70 14.47 -40.08
N LYS A 949 18.05 15.28 -39.07
CA LYS A 949 18.16 16.74 -39.16
C LYS A 949 19.59 17.19 -38.90
N MET A 950 20.07 18.12 -39.73
CA MET A 950 21.39 18.75 -39.59
C MET A 950 21.20 20.22 -39.23
N THR A 951 21.85 20.69 -38.16
CA THR A 951 21.81 22.10 -37.73
C THR A 951 23.21 22.72 -37.81
N LEU A 952 23.42 23.61 -38.77
CA LEU A 952 24.61 24.48 -38.81
C LEU A 952 24.34 25.76 -38.02
N SER A 953 25.32 26.25 -37.28
CA SER A 953 25.17 27.45 -36.45
C SER A 953 26.46 28.24 -36.27
N THR A 954 26.31 29.55 -36.11
CA THR A 954 27.39 30.54 -36.03
C THR A 954 27.07 31.58 -34.95
N GLN A 955 28.09 32.19 -34.38
CA GLN A 955 28.02 33.39 -33.54
C GLN A 955 29.17 34.34 -33.90
N PHE A 956 28.82 35.55 -34.28
CA PHE A 956 29.71 36.67 -34.58
C PHE A 956 29.58 37.71 -33.47
N ASN A 957 30.71 38.26 -33.03
CA ASN A 957 30.76 39.37 -32.09
C ASN A 957 31.17 40.61 -32.89
N LEU A 958 30.37 41.69 -32.86
CA LEU A 958 30.61 42.88 -33.69
C LEU A 958 31.48 43.94 -33.00
N THR A 959 31.64 43.86 -31.68
CA THR A 959 32.24 44.92 -30.85
C THR A 959 33.38 44.45 -29.95
N SER A 960 33.51 43.14 -29.70
CA SER A 960 34.63 42.55 -28.96
C SER A 960 35.52 41.71 -29.87
N ASN A 961 36.82 41.64 -29.55
CA ASN A 961 37.79 40.80 -30.25
C ASN A 961 37.62 39.29 -29.95
N ASP A 962 36.47 38.88 -29.40
CA ASP A 962 36.18 37.48 -29.09
C ASP A 962 36.01 36.65 -30.37
N HIS A 963 36.75 35.54 -30.46
CA HIS A 963 36.70 34.64 -31.60
C HIS A 963 35.27 34.21 -31.96
N HIS A 964 34.95 34.25 -33.25
CA HIS A 964 33.66 33.79 -33.77
C HIS A 964 33.47 32.30 -33.53
N LYS A 965 32.28 31.88 -33.10
CA LYS A 965 32.00 30.49 -32.71
C LYS A 965 31.16 29.82 -33.78
N PHE A 966 31.71 28.77 -34.39
CA PHE A 966 31.03 27.89 -35.32
C PHE A 966 30.57 26.63 -34.58
N GLY A 967 29.54 25.94 -35.08
CA GLY A 967 29.09 24.70 -34.46
C GLY A 967 28.01 23.98 -35.26
N MET A 968 27.97 22.66 -35.12
CA MET A 968 27.16 21.75 -35.93
C MET A 968 26.43 20.77 -35.02
N GLY A 969 25.16 20.50 -35.32
CA GLY A 969 24.36 19.46 -34.68
C GLY A 969 23.86 18.45 -35.71
N LEU A 970 23.82 17.18 -35.33
CA LEU A 970 23.07 16.13 -36.02
C LEU A 970 22.04 15.56 -35.03
N GLU A 971 20.77 15.58 -35.40
CA GLU A 971 19.66 15.01 -34.62
C GLU A 971 19.08 13.83 -35.42
N TYR A 972 19.14 12.62 -34.87
CA TYR A 972 18.58 11.41 -35.46
C TYR A 972 17.43 10.87 -34.61
N GLU A 973 16.26 10.67 -35.23
CA GLU A 973 15.05 10.15 -34.59
C GLU A 973 14.29 9.27 -35.61
N PRO A 974 14.59 7.96 -35.69
CA PRO A 974 14.02 7.08 -36.71
C PRO A 974 12.50 6.98 -36.61
N SER A 975 11.85 7.10 -37.76
CA SER A 975 10.41 6.95 -37.94
C SER A 975 10.00 5.47 -38.00
N GLN A 976 9.60 4.97 -36.82
CA GLN A 976 8.65 3.87 -36.63
C GLN A 976 7.32 4.46 -36.17
#